data_AF-A0A937DC20-F1
#
_entry.id   AF-A0A937DC20-F1
#
_cell.length_a   1.000
_cell.length_b   1.000
_cell.length_c   1.000
_cell.angle_alpha   90.00
_cell.angle_beta   90.00
_cell.angle_gamma   90.00
#
_symmetry.space_group_name_H-M   'P 1'
#
loop_
_entity.id
_entity.type
_entity.pdbx_description
1 polymer ?
#
loop_
_entity_poly.entity_id
_entity_poly.type
_entity_poly.pdbx_seq_one_letter_code
_entity_poly.pdbx_strand_id
1 'polypeptide(L)'
;MTPHQLPTAVKPYSRLLAWGPFIAVALLLAILWGLVLGFAVVQERRMVEGAQKQLRLVNNAAAQQTRDLLGVTEARLDVAQQWLARSPQLDDALGELLRTFSRHPKDLVWVALVNADGKAVPVPGSPAWLERMPAVQLPDAAGEMRVGEPLRQAAGQPWRWPLTRRLSAPVAGPQGLAVGLVAWVDLPQLSTIHERLREQPAGGISLTTSTGIVIVRTPYSETLIGRNVLADRPAQMPPGSAQGAFETSAAYGVGDRRLATFERLGQYPVTVLVSQERDELLAAFHARRNLGIGILTLLTLAGIVFSWSLARSQRSARHSRAQFDAVSNAFPLGLFMTDTLGETTYANDAYFQKSGLPRERMAWGWSDLLDPAQREPMLAAWRQATAGLAPLRNTLHVTRPDGQQVMLSVRTAPLLVDNKLIGHVGSIEDVTDRVQQQRAQRMLTAIFERSTDVVAQVSAQGQLLYVNPAGRQMMEIKPDAPIEHMRFDDFLPAHRETQVRDIIMPTALATGLWVGETSVLRGDGKEIDVSEMLIAHRDERQEVETYSIVMRDISHEIRARTELQRSESILKVVAATLPVLVAVADRHQRYLFTNDAFDQWVGRPQGRLAGLHAREVLGEAEYERRRPNIELALSGQRVMFESCIDGHQYFETTYIPFRDAEGQVAGLVALSQDITSHKRQHQILLDASQTDPLTGALNRAGFDLRVGEALLRAHEEHHPIALLMVDLDRFKPVNDEHGHATGDALLVAVAQRLQKVLRPTDLLARLGGDEFAVVLPDVRDDAAAGTVARKIVGALGEVFEIDGKRLSIGASVGLALARHGEDTVQSLAQRADVALYQAKRAGRGRFEVAAAQG
;
A
#
# COMPACT_ATOMS: atom_id res chain seq x y z
N MET A 1 15.12 34.33 -71.39
CA MET A 1 13.75 33.76 -71.44
C MET A 1 13.68 32.60 -70.46
N THR A 2 12.82 32.78 -69.45
CA THR A 2 12.17 31.82 -68.52
C THR A 2 12.90 30.53 -68.05
N PRO A 3 13.12 30.36 -66.73
CA PRO A 3 13.58 29.11 -66.12
C PRO A 3 12.42 28.14 -65.84
N HIS A 4 12.59 26.87 -66.19
CA HIS A 4 11.65 25.81 -65.79
C HIS A 4 11.80 25.49 -64.30
N GLN A 5 10.79 25.85 -63.52
CA GLN A 5 10.59 25.41 -62.14
C GLN A 5 10.10 23.95 -62.14
N LEU A 6 10.82 23.08 -61.43
CA LEU A 6 10.34 21.77 -60.99
C LEU A 6 9.55 21.96 -59.66
N PRO A 7 8.34 21.37 -59.52
CA PRO A 7 7.56 21.49 -58.30
C PRO A 7 8.03 20.49 -57.24
N THR A 8 8.54 21.00 -56.12
CA THR A 8 8.77 20.20 -54.90
C THR A 8 7.44 19.91 -54.22
N ALA A 9 6.80 18.80 -54.61
CA ALA A 9 5.68 18.23 -53.86
C ALA A 9 6.18 17.73 -52.50
N VAL A 10 6.16 18.60 -51.49
CA VAL A 10 6.37 18.22 -50.09
C VAL A 10 5.22 17.30 -49.68
N LYS A 11 5.49 16.00 -49.61
CA LYS A 11 4.55 14.95 -49.20
C LYS A 11 3.87 15.33 -47.86
N PRO A 12 2.54 15.15 -47.71
CA PRO A 12 1.77 15.53 -46.52
C PRO A 12 2.18 14.82 -45.22
N TYR A 13 2.98 13.74 -45.31
CA TYR A 13 3.49 12.97 -44.18
C TYR A 13 4.51 13.72 -43.29
N SER A 14 5.14 14.80 -43.77
CA SER A 14 6.12 15.57 -42.99
C SER A 14 5.51 16.31 -41.80
N ARG A 15 4.23 16.72 -41.91
CA ARG A 15 3.49 17.34 -40.81
C ARG A 15 3.04 16.30 -39.79
N LEU A 16 2.57 15.13 -40.23
CA LEU A 16 2.16 14.04 -39.33
C LEU A 16 3.32 13.52 -38.46
N LEU A 17 4.53 13.42 -39.01
CA LEU A 17 5.73 13.05 -38.24
C LEU A 17 6.14 14.13 -37.23
N ALA A 18 5.92 15.41 -37.54
CA ALA A 18 6.25 16.50 -36.62
C ALA A 18 5.27 16.60 -35.43
N TRP A 19 3.98 16.33 -35.66
CA TRP A 19 2.94 16.41 -34.62
C TRP A 19 2.64 15.07 -33.93
N GLY A 20 3.09 13.94 -34.49
CA GLY A 20 2.83 12.59 -33.99
C GLY A 20 3.09 12.37 -32.51
N PRO A 21 4.27 12.77 -31.96
CA PRO A 21 4.55 12.62 -30.53
C PRO A 21 3.58 13.41 -29.64
N PHE A 22 3.17 14.60 -30.08
CA PHE A 22 2.23 15.46 -29.35
C PHE A 22 0.83 14.87 -29.33
N ILE A 23 0.39 14.33 -30.46
CA ILE A 23 -0.90 13.65 -30.60
C ILE A 23 -0.93 12.38 -29.74
N ALA A 24 0.18 11.63 -29.69
CA ALA A 24 0.30 10.44 -28.85
C ALA A 24 0.22 10.77 -27.35
N VAL A 25 0.92 11.80 -26.88
CA VAL A 25 0.84 12.27 -25.49
C VAL A 25 -0.57 12.77 -25.16
N ALA A 26 -1.19 13.53 -26.05
CA ALA A 26 -2.56 14.01 -25.86
C ALA A 26 -3.59 12.86 -25.79
N LEU A 27 -3.46 11.85 -26.66
CA LEU A 27 -4.31 10.65 -26.65
C LEU A 27 -4.12 9.84 -25.37
N LEU A 28 -2.87 9.63 -24.93
CA LEU A 28 -2.57 8.92 -23.68
C LEU A 28 -3.20 9.63 -22.48
N LEU A 29 -3.07 10.96 -22.41
CA LEU A 29 -3.69 11.77 -21.36
C LEU A 29 -5.22 11.70 -21.42
N ALA A 30 -5.82 11.75 -22.61
CA ALA A 30 -7.27 11.61 -22.77
C ALA A 30 -7.77 10.23 -22.30
N ILE A 31 -7.04 9.16 -22.59
CA ILE A 31 -7.35 7.80 -22.11
C ILE A 31 -7.23 7.72 -20.59
N LEU A 32 -6.17 8.28 -20.00
CA LEU A 32 -5.97 8.35 -18.55
C LEU A 32 -7.10 9.13 -17.85
N TRP A 33 -7.51 10.28 -18.40
CA TRP A 33 -8.66 11.04 -17.91
C TRP A 33 -9.95 10.23 -18.01
N GLY A 34 -10.19 9.57 -19.14
CA GLY A 34 -11.34 8.69 -19.33
C GLY A 34 -11.38 7.55 -18.31
N LEU A 35 -10.23 6.92 -18.02
CA LEU A 35 -10.12 5.87 -17.01
C LEU A 35 -10.37 6.39 -15.59
N VAL A 36 -9.78 7.53 -15.21
CA VAL A 36 -9.96 8.10 -13.86
C VAL A 36 -11.40 8.56 -13.64
N LEU A 37 -12.00 9.25 -14.62
CA LEU A 37 -13.41 9.66 -14.56
C LEU A 37 -14.35 8.45 -14.57
N GLY A 38 -14.10 7.46 -15.42
CA GLY A 38 -14.87 6.23 -15.48
C GLY A 38 -14.80 5.43 -14.17
N PHE A 39 -13.60 5.26 -13.62
CA PHE A 39 -13.39 4.62 -12.32
C PHE A 39 -14.09 5.38 -11.19
N ALA A 40 -14.02 6.72 -11.19
CA ALA A 40 -14.70 7.54 -10.20
C ALA A 40 -16.22 7.32 -10.21
N VAL A 41 -16.86 7.35 -11.38
CA VAL A 41 -18.31 7.16 -11.48
C VAL A 41 -18.72 5.72 -11.10
N VAL A 42 -17.98 4.72 -11.59
CA VAL A 42 -18.30 3.30 -11.35
C VAL A 42 -18.08 2.92 -9.89
N GLN A 43 -17.01 3.38 -9.25
CA GLN A 43 -16.72 3.04 -7.86
C GLN A 43 -17.69 3.70 -6.89
N GLU A 44 -18.07 4.97 -7.11
CA GLU A 44 -19.08 5.62 -6.27
C GLU A 44 -20.38 4.80 -6.28
N ARG A 45 -20.83 4.39 -7.47
CA ARG A 45 -22.03 3.57 -7.62
C ARG A 45 -21.90 2.22 -6.92
N ARG A 46 -20.77 1.52 -7.08
CA ARG A 46 -20.52 0.24 -6.39
C ARG A 46 -20.50 0.38 -4.88
N MET A 47 -19.94 1.46 -4.34
CA MET A 47 -19.93 1.73 -2.91
C MET A 47 -21.34 1.99 -2.38
N VAL A 48 -22.15 2.78 -3.09
CA VAL A 48 -23.54 3.03 -2.70
C VAL A 48 -24.37 1.73 -2.75
N GLU A 49 -24.22 0.92 -3.81
CA GLU A 49 -24.90 -0.38 -3.93
C GLU A 49 -24.46 -1.36 -2.82
N GLY A 50 -23.17 -1.36 -2.46
CA GLY A 50 -22.63 -2.14 -1.35
C GLY A 50 -23.21 -1.72 0.00
N ALA A 51 -23.21 -0.42 0.30
CA ALA A 51 -23.78 0.13 1.52
C ALA A 51 -25.28 -0.15 1.64
N GLN A 52 -26.05 -0.04 0.54
CA GLN A 52 -27.47 -0.42 0.54
C GLN A 52 -27.68 -1.90 0.87
N LYS A 53 -26.81 -2.81 0.42
CA LYS A 53 -26.87 -4.23 0.78
C LYS A 53 -26.60 -4.44 2.28
N GLN A 54 -25.59 -3.77 2.83
CA GLN A 54 -25.30 -3.84 4.27
C GLN A 54 -26.45 -3.28 5.12
N LEU A 55 -26.99 -2.12 4.74
CA LEU A 55 -28.15 -1.53 5.41
C LEU A 55 -29.36 -2.46 5.41
N ARG A 56 -29.60 -3.21 4.33
CA ARG A 56 -30.66 -4.23 4.29
C ARG A 56 -30.42 -5.34 5.30
N LEU A 57 -29.18 -5.82 5.48
CA LEU A 57 -28.87 -6.84 6.48
C LEU A 57 -29.17 -6.33 7.90
N VAL A 58 -28.74 -5.10 8.20
CA VAL A 58 -29.02 -4.47 9.51
C VAL A 58 -30.52 -4.23 9.69
N ASN A 59 -31.22 -3.77 8.66
CA ASN A 59 -32.66 -3.56 8.69
C ASN A 59 -33.43 -4.87 8.93
N ASN A 60 -33.07 -5.95 8.24
CA ASN A 60 -33.68 -7.26 8.46
C ASN A 60 -33.44 -7.76 9.89
N ALA A 61 -32.24 -7.56 10.43
CA ALA A 61 -31.93 -7.92 11.83
C ALA A 61 -32.74 -7.08 12.83
N ALA A 62 -32.81 -5.76 12.64
CA ALA A 62 -33.61 -4.87 13.48
C ALA A 62 -35.12 -5.16 13.37
N ALA A 63 -35.60 -5.48 12.17
CA ALA A 63 -36.98 -5.87 11.90
C ALA A 63 -37.34 -7.20 12.56
N GLN A 64 -36.47 -8.21 12.45
CA GLN A 64 -36.62 -9.49 13.15
C GLN A 64 -36.66 -9.28 14.67
N GLN A 65 -35.70 -8.53 15.22
CA GLN A 65 -35.66 -8.23 16.65
C GLN A 65 -36.91 -7.50 17.13
N THR A 66 -37.45 -6.58 16.33
CA THR A 66 -38.70 -5.88 16.64
C THR A 66 -39.90 -6.83 16.55
N ARG A 67 -39.95 -7.73 15.56
CA ARG A 67 -41.00 -8.77 15.46
C ARG A 67 -40.97 -9.71 16.65
N ASP A 68 -39.78 -10.15 17.08
CA ASP A 68 -39.62 -11.03 18.24
C ASP A 68 -40.06 -10.32 19.52
N LEU A 69 -39.70 -9.04 19.71
CA LEU A 69 -40.15 -8.24 20.85
C LEU A 69 -41.68 -8.10 20.89
N LEU A 70 -42.30 -7.77 19.76
CA LEU A 70 -43.75 -7.62 19.66
C LEU A 70 -44.46 -8.95 19.88
N GLY A 71 -43.98 -10.05 19.29
CA GLY A 71 -44.54 -11.39 19.45
C GLY A 71 -44.40 -11.93 20.88
N VAL A 72 -43.26 -11.73 21.53
CA VAL A 72 -43.07 -12.08 22.94
C VAL A 72 -43.98 -11.26 23.84
N THR A 73 -44.15 -9.97 23.54
CA THR A 73 -45.05 -9.08 24.29
C THR A 73 -46.51 -9.51 24.14
N GLU A 74 -46.91 -9.84 22.92
CA GLU A 74 -48.23 -10.37 22.60
C GLU A 74 -48.52 -11.67 23.35
N ALA A 75 -47.58 -12.62 23.33
CA ALA A 75 -47.70 -13.88 24.07
C ALA A 75 -47.83 -13.65 25.59
N ARG A 76 -47.13 -12.66 26.16
CA ARG A 76 -47.27 -12.29 27.59
C ARG A 76 -48.65 -11.73 27.91
N LEU A 77 -49.19 -10.88 27.03
CA LEU A 77 -50.55 -10.38 27.17
C LEU A 77 -51.58 -11.52 27.08
N ASP A 78 -51.35 -12.52 26.22
CA ASP A 78 -52.19 -13.72 26.15
C ASP A 78 -52.14 -14.59 27.40
N VAL A 79 -50.94 -14.81 27.94
CA VAL A 79 -50.78 -15.56 29.21
C VAL A 79 -51.50 -14.83 30.34
N ALA A 80 -51.35 -13.50 30.44
CA ALA A 80 -52.05 -12.69 31.44
C ALA A 80 -53.58 -12.79 31.28
N GLN A 81 -54.09 -12.68 30.05
CA GLN A 81 -55.52 -12.81 29.77
C GLN A 81 -56.06 -14.20 30.12
N GLN A 82 -55.36 -15.27 29.74
CA GLN A 82 -55.76 -16.65 30.05
C GLN A 82 -55.74 -16.93 31.56
N TRP A 83 -54.77 -16.37 32.28
CA TRP A 83 -54.73 -16.43 33.73
C TRP A 83 -55.96 -15.76 34.34
N LEU A 84 -56.25 -14.52 33.94
CA LEU A 84 -57.40 -13.75 34.43
C LEU A 84 -58.74 -14.42 34.09
N ALA A 85 -58.84 -15.10 32.95
CA ALA A 85 -60.03 -15.86 32.58
C ALA A 85 -60.28 -17.08 33.50
N ARG A 86 -59.21 -17.67 34.05
CA ARG A 86 -59.31 -18.82 34.99
C ARG A 86 -59.42 -18.39 36.45
N SER A 87 -58.78 -17.28 36.79
CA SER A 87 -58.68 -16.73 38.15
C SER A 87 -58.97 -15.22 38.10
N PRO A 88 -60.24 -14.79 38.14
CA PRO A 88 -60.62 -13.39 38.00
C PRO A 88 -60.42 -12.58 39.30
N GLN A 89 -59.40 -12.90 40.10
CA GLN A 89 -59.06 -12.21 41.34
C GLN A 89 -57.74 -11.44 41.16
N LEU A 90 -57.69 -10.20 41.66
CA LEU A 90 -56.48 -9.38 41.66
C LEU A 90 -55.66 -9.66 42.93
N ASP A 91 -54.99 -10.81 42.96
CA ASP A 91 -54.20 -11.29 44.09
C ASP A 91 -52.68 -11.09 43.90
N ASP A 92 -51.91 -11.43 44.94
CA ASP A 92 -50.43 -11.36 44.90
C ASP A 92 -49.82 -12.29 43.84
N ALA A 93 -50.52 -13.38 43.49
CA ALA A 93 -50.06 -14.34 42.48
C ALA A 93 -50.08 -13.73 41.07
N LEU A 94 -51.13 -12.97 40.74
CA LEU A 94 -51.17 -12.16 39.52
C LEU A 94 -50.05 -11.09 39.52
N GLY A 95 -49.83 -10.44 40.67
CA GLY A 95 -48.73 -9.48 40.83
C GLY A 95 -47.34 -10.08 40.54
N GLU A 96 -47.09 -11.32 40.98
CA GLU A 96 -45.83 -12.02 40.70
C GLU A 96 -45.74 -12.54 39.25
N LEU A 97 -46.86 -12.94 38.63
CA LEU A 97 -46.93 -13.28 37.20
C LEU A 97 -46.56 -12.05 36.33
N LEU A 98 -47.17 -10.90 36.60
CA LEU A 98 -46.88 -9.68 35.85
C LEU A 98 -45.43 -9.21 36.07
N ARG A 99 -44.89 -9.37 37.28
CA ARG A 99 -43.47 -9.11 37.58
C ARG A 99 -42.52 -10.06 36.85
N THR A 100 -42.88 -11.34 36.69
CA THR A 100 -42.03 -12.29 35.94
C THR A 100 -41.91 -11.93 34.47
N PHE A 101 -42.90 -11.24 33.89
CA PHE A 101 -42.77 -10.68 32.53
C PHE A 101 -41.72 -9.56 32.43
N SER A 102 -41.49 -8.79 33.50
CA SER A 102 -40.50 -7.71 33.52
C SER A 102 -39.05 -8.18 33.71
N ARG A 103 -38.82 -9.37 34.30
CA ARG A 103 -37.48 -9.83 34.73
C ARG A 103 -36.52 -10.23 33.60
N HIS A 104 -36.98 -10.47 32.36
CA HIS A 104 -36.12 -10.90 31.25
C HIS A 104 -36.59 -10.35 29.90
N PRO A 105 -35.75 -9.63 29.11
CA PRO A 105 -34.44 -9.05 29.42
C PRO A 105 -34.58 -7.67 30.10
N LYS A 106 -33.94 -7.48 31.28
CA LYS A 106 -33.69 -6.18 31.95
C LYS A 106 -34.82 -5.13 31.90
N ASP A 107 -36.01 -5.39 32.46
CA ASP A 107 -37.09 -4.40 32.61
C ASP A 107 -37.63 -3.77 31.29
N LEU A 108 -37.34 -4.36 30.13
CA LEU A 108 -37.72 -3.80 28.83
C LEU A 108 -39.22 -3.68 28.62
N VAL A 109 -40.00 -4.60 29.20
CA VAL A 109 -41.47 -4.65 29.04
C VAL A 109 -42.14 -4.80 30.39
N TRP A 110 -43.06 -3.90 30.71
CA TRP A 110 -43.86 -3.92 31.93
C TRP A 110 -45.35 -4.12 31.61
N VAL A 111 -45.96 -5.17 32.16
CA VAL A 111 -47.38 -5.47 31.94
C VAL A 111 -48.22 -5.00 33.12
N ALA A 112 -49.35 -4.36 32.83
CA ALA A 112 -50.31 -3.89 33.83
C ALA A 112 -51.75 -4.01 33.35
N LEU A 113 -52.68 -3.93 34.29
CA LEU A 113 -54.12 -3.86 34.03
C LEU A 113 -54.54 -2.42 33.73
N VAL A 114 -55.60 -2.23 32.95
CA VAL A 114 -56.21 -0.92 32.69
C VAL A 114 -57.72 -0.94 32.87
N ASN A 115 -58.26 0.16 33.36
CA ASN A 115 -59.69 0.40 33.52
C ASN A 115 -60.35 0.88 32.22
N ALA A 116 -61.66 1.14 32.25
CA ALA A 116 -62.43 1.59 31.09
C ALA A 116 -61.97 2.95 30.54
N ASP A 117 -61.38 3.79 31.39
CA ASP A 117 -60.81 5.08 31.01
C ASP A 117 -59.38 4.96 30.46
N GLY A 118 -58.85 3.74 30.33
CA GLY A 118 -57.49 3.49 29.84
C GLY A 118 -56.39 3.79 30.86
N LYS A 119 -56.74 4.01 32.13
CA LYS A 119 -55.79 4.25 33.23
C LYS A 119 -55.37 2.94 33.85
N ALA A 120 -54.11 2.87 34.25
CA ALA A 120 -53.57 1.67 34.87
C ALA A 120 -54.21 1.39 36.23
N VAL A 121 -54.55 0.12 36.46
CA VAL A 121 -55.02 -0.39 37.74
C VAL A 121 -53.82 -1.03 38.45
N PRO A 122 -53.34 -0.46 39.56
CA PRO A 122 -52.18 -0.99 40.25
C PRO A 122 -52.49 -2.33 40.91
N VAL A 123 -51.56 -3.26 40.77
CA VAL A 123 -51.55 -4.58 41.43
C VAL A 123 -50.33 -4.67 42.37
N PRO A 124 -50.35 -5.48 43.44
CA PRO A 124 -49.24 -5.56 44.39
C PRO A 124 -47.87 -5.78 43.72
N GLY A 125 -46.94 -4.84 43.94
CA GLY A 125 -45.60 -4.84 43.33
C GLY A 125 -45.50 -4.11 41.97
N SER A 126 -46.55 -3.41 41.54
CA SER A 126 -46.47 -2.51 40.38
C SER A 126 -45.58 -1.30 40.68
N PRO A 127 -44.80 -0.79 39.71
CA PRO A 127 -43.92 0.33 39.93
C PRO A 127 -44.70 1.64 39.98
N ALA A 128 -44.30 2.56 40.86
CA ALA A 128 -45.02 3.81 41.14
C ALA A 128 -45.12 4.79 39.94
N TRP A 129 -44.39 4.54 38.85
CA TRP A 129 -44.50 5.34 37.63
C TRP A 129 -45.73 4.94 36.78
N LEU A 130 -46.25 3.74 36.97
CA LEU A 130 -47.29 3.17 36.11
C LEU A 130 -48.63 3.91 36.27
N GLU A 131 -48.98 4.28 37.50
CA GLU A 131 -50.19 5.09 37.82
C GLU A 131 -50.15 6.50 37.20
N ARG A 132 -48.94 7.02 36.98
CA ARG A 132 -48.71 8.37 36.46
C ARG A 132 -48.66 8.43 34.93
N MET A 133 -48.81 7.29 34.24
CA MET A 133 -48.85 7.27 32.79
C MET A 133 -50.16 7.88 32.23
N PRO A 134 -50.12 8.50 31.04
CA PRO A 134 -51.34 8.92 30.33
C PRO A 134 -52.26 7.73 30.04
N ALA A 135 -53.55 8.00 29.87
CA ALA A 135 -54.52 6.97 29.51
C ALA A 135 -54.21 6.36 28.14
N VAL A 136 -54.32 5.04 28.02
CA VAL A 136 -54.11 4.30 26.76
C VAL A 136 -55.42 3.92 26.12
N GLN A 137 -55.42 3.82 24.79
CA GLN A 137 -56.59 3.35 24.04
C GLN A 137 -56.61 1.82 23.98
N LEU A 138 -57.76 1.22 24.24
CA LEU A 138 -58.00 -0.21 24.08
C LEU A 138 -58.55 -0.52 22.68
N PRO A 139 -58.28 -1.71 22.12
CA PRO A 139 -58.93 -2.18 20.89
C PRO A 139 -60.43 -2.35 21.10
N ASP A 140 -61.21 -2.32 20.01
CA ASP A 140 -62.67 -2.46 20.06
C ASP A 140 -63.10 -3.91 20.36
N ALA A 141 -62.42 -4.88 19.75
CA ALA A 141 -62.65 -6.31 19.96
C ALA A 141 -61.79 -6.87 21.10
N ALA A 142 -62.32 -7.84 21.84
CA ALA A 142 -61.56 -8.61 22.83
C ALA A 142 -60.58 -9.57 22.14
N GLY A 143 -59.38 -9.71 22.69
CA GLY A 143 -58.34 -10.62 22.16
C GLY A 143 -57.40 -10.03 21.11
N GLU A 144 -57.77 -8.93 20.44
CA GLU A 144 -56.84 -8.24 19.54
C GLU A 144 -55.81 -7.41 20.32
N MET A 145 -54.57 -7.35 19.81
CA MET A 145 -53.55 -6.44 20.33
C MET A 145 -53.52 -5.17 19.48
N ARG A 146 -53.50 -4.01 20.14
CA ARG A 146 -53.33 -2.71 19.51
C ARG A 146 -51.96 -2.15 19.86
N VAL A 147 -51.21 -1.74 18.84
CA VAL A 147 -49.96 -0.99 19.00
C VAL A 147 -50.29 0.50 19.09
N GLY A 148 -49.97 1.13 20.23
CA GLY A 148 -50.23 2.55 20.47
C GLY A 148 -49.07 3.46 20.07
N GLU A 149 -49.29 4.76 20.18
CA GLU A 149 -48.25 5.79 20.03
C GLU A 149 -47.37 5.88 21.30
N PRO A 150 -46.09 6.29 21.18
CA PRO A 150 -45.23 6.44 22.35
C PRO A 150 -45.79 7.52 23.30
N LEU A 151 -45.70 7.26 24.61
CA LEU A 151 -46.21 8.14 25.67
C LEU A 151 -45.12 8.36 26.74
N ARG A 152 -45.22 9.47 27.47
CA ARG A 152 -44.40 9.77 28.65
C ARG A 152 -45.24 10.46 29.72
N GLN A 153 -44.81 10.38 30.97
CA GLN A 153 -45.51 10.99 32.10
C GLN A 153 -45.47 12.53 32.05
N ALA A 154 -44.29 13.06 31.78
CA ALA A 154 -43.98 14.49 31.72
C ALA A 154 -42.74 14.69 30.83
N ALA A 155 -42.44 15.94 30.47
CA ALA A 155 -41.18 16.26 29.80
C ALA A 155 -39.97 15.84 30.66
N GLY A 156 -38.95 15.25 30.04
CA GLY A 156 -37.76 14.75 30.74
C GLY A 156 -37.92 13.39 31.43
N GLN A 157 -39.11 12.77 31.36
CA GLN A 157 -39.32 11.38 31.79
C GLN A 157 -39.21 10.41 30.60
N PRO A 158 -38.81 9.14 30.83
CA PRO A 158 -38.65 8.15 29.78
C PRO A 158 -39.89 7.97 28.93
N TRP A 159 -39.69 7.92 27.61
CA TRP A 159 -40.74 7.52 26.67
C TRP A 159 -40.96 6.01 26.76
N ARG A 160 -42.22 5.60 26.71
CA ARG A 160 -42.64 4.20 26.71
C ARG A 160 -43.65 3.96 25.61
N TRP A 161 -43.58 2.77 25.01
CA TRP A 161 -44.44 2.39 23.91
C TRP A 161 -45.51 1.39 24.39
N PRO A 162 -46.80 1.79 24.42
CA PRO A 162 -47.88 0.93 24.89
C PRO A 162 -48.36 -0.04 23.82
N LEU A 163 -48.53 -1.30 24.20
CA LEU A 163 -49.28 -2.31 23.48
C LEU A 163 -50.46 -2.73 24.34
N THR A 164 -51.68 -2.59 23.84
CA THR A 164 -52.89 -2.79 24.63
C THR A 164 -53.71 -3.96 24.11
N ARG A 165 -54.41 -4.65 25.01
CA ARG A 165 -55.33 -5.74 24.67
C ARG A 165 -56.58 -5.63 25.54
N ARG A 166 -57.76 -5.79 24.94
CA ARG A 166 -59.04 -5.81 25.69
C ARG A 166 -59.27 -7.21 26.27
N LEU A 167 -59.63 -7.27 27.55
CA LEU A 167 -59.94 -8.54 28.22
C LEU A 167 -61.26 -9.12 27.70
N SER A 168 -61.35 -10.46 27.67
CA SER A 168 -62.58 -11.16 27.27
C SER A 168 -63.74 -10.93 28.24
N ALA A 169 -63.44 -10.70 29.52
CA ALA A 169 -64.41 -10.31 30.54
C ALA A 169 -63.78 -9.29 31.49
N PRO A 170 -64.54 -8.29 31.98
CA PRO A 170 -64.07 -7.37 33.00
C PRO A 170 -63.74 -8.10 34.31
N VAL A 171 -62.70 -7.64 35.00
CA VAL A 171 -62.24 -8.19 36.28
C VAL A 171 -62.40 -7.13 37.37
N ALA A 172 -63.14 -7.47 38.44
CA ALA A 172 -63.37 -6.56 39.55
C ALA A 172 -62.14 -6.48 40.47
N GLY A 173 -61.69 -5.26 40.76
CA GLY A 173 -60.54 -4.99 41.61
C GLY A 173 -60.82 -4.02 42.76
N PRO A 174 -59.92 -3.92 43.75
CA PRO A 174 -60.08 -3.02 44.91
C PRO A 174 -60.19 -1.53 44.55
N GLN A 175 -59.66 -1.13 43.39
CA GLN A 175 -59.61 0.27 42.93
C GLN A 175 -60.41 0.50 41.63
N GLY A 176 -61.22 -0.47 41.19
CA GLY A 176 -62.06 -0.32 40.00
C GLY A 176 -62.14 -1.58 39.13
N LEU A 177 -62.87 -1.46 38.02
CA LEU A 177 -63.08 -2.53 37.04
C LEU A 177 -61.96 -2.53 35.99
N ALA A 178 -61.14 -3.58 35.96
CA ALA A 178 -60.14 -3.78 34.91
C ALA A 178 -60.82 -4.37 33.67
N VAL A 179 -60.65 -3.72 32.52
CA VAL A 179 -61.27 -4.14 31.24
C VAL A 179 -60.23 -4.44 30.16
N GLY A 180 -58.95 -4.20 30.44
CA GLY A 180 -57.85 -4.42 29.50
C GLY A 180 -56.50 -4.64 30.17
N LEU A 181 -55.52 -4.97 29.34
CA LEU A 181 -54.11 -5.09 29.67
C LEU A 181 -53.30 -4.10 28.83
N VAL A 182 -52.18 -3.63 29.38
CA VAL A 182 -51.18 -2.83 28.67
C VAL A 182 -49.79 -3.38 28.95
N ALA A 183 -48.98 -3.54 27.90
CA ALA A 183 -47.55 -3.77 27.99
C ALA A 183 -46.81 -2.49 27.58
N TRP A 184 -45.99 -1.97 28.48
CA TRP A 184 -45.17 -0.79 28.29
C TRP A 184 -43.74 -1.20 27.92
N VAL A 185 -43.32 -0.88 26.69
CA VAL A 185 -41.93 -1.08 26.26
C VAL A 185 -41.10 0.15 26.60
N ASP A 186 -39.99 -0.01 27.31
CA ASP A 186 -39.07 1.09 27.65
C ASP A 186 -38.20 1.47 26.43
N LEU A 187 -38.42 2.66 25.88
CA LEU A 187 -37.77 3.09 24.64
C LEU A 187 -36.28 3.42 24.79
N PRO A 188 -35.80 4.05 25.88
CA PRO A 188 -34.36 4.16 26.15
C PRO A 188 -33.64 2.81 26.15
N GLN A 189 -34.21 1.80 26.81
CA GLN A 189 -33.63 0.46 26.83
C GLN A 189 -33.68 -0.20 25.46
N LEU A 190 -34.80 -0.08 24.73
CA LEU A 190 -34.90 -0.57 23.35
C LEU A 190 -33.85 0.07 22.44
N SER A 191 -33.62 1.38 22.57
CA SER A 191 -32.57 2.06 21.80
C SER A 191 -31.18 1.55 22.16
N THR A 192 -30.91 1.19 23.41
CA THR A 192 -29.62 0.62 23.83
C THR A 192 -29.39 -0.76 23.19
N ILE A 193 -30.46 -1.52 22.98
CA ILE A 193 -30.41 -2.80 22.27
C ILE A 193 -30.11 -2.57 20.78
N HIS A 194 -30.82 -1.65 20.13
CA HIS A 194 -30.58 -1.29 18.73
C HIS A 194 -29.19 -0.68 18.49
N GLU A 195 -28.60 -0.01 19.49
CA GLU A 195 -27.26 0.58 19.38
C GLU A 195 -26.19 -0.45 19.02
N ARG A 196 -26.39 -1.73 19.38
CA ARG A 196 -25.49 -2.85 19.03
C ARG A 196 -25.57 -3.28 17.56
N LEU A 197 -26.69 -3.01 16.91
CA LEU A 197 -26.91 -3.30 15.48
C LEU A 197 -26.55 -2.12 14.58
N ARG A 198 -26.43 -0.91 15.16
CA ARG A 198 -26.19 0.32 14.41
C ARG A 198 -24.77 0.38 13.87
N GLU A 199 -24.62 0.66 12.58
CA GLU A 199 -23.32 1.02 12.02
C GLU A 199 -22.87 2.38 12.57
N GLN A 200 -21.72 2.41 13.25
CA GLN A 200 -21.15 3.63 13.82
C GLN A 200 -20.19 4.29 12.82
N PRO A 201 -20.06 5.63 12.81
CA PRO A 201 -20.68 6.61 13.73
C PRO A 201 -22.01 7.23 13.24
N ALA A 202 -22.30 7.29 11.94
CA ALA A 202 -23.51 7.97 11.41
C ALA A 202 -24.64 7.06 10.90
N GLY A 203 -24.66 5.79 11.25
CA GLY A 203 -25.84 4.95 11.08
C GLY A 203 -26.94 5.34 12.06
N GLY A 204 -28.16 4.90 11.79
CA GLY A 204 -29.23 4.97 12.78
C GLY A 204 -30.47 4.20 12.39
N ILE A 205 -31.16 3.72 13.42
CA ILE A 205 -32.30 2.82 13.35
C ILE A 205 -33.51 3.57 13.90
N SER A 206 -34.63 3.54 13.20
CA SER A 206 -35.87 4.19 13.62
C SER A 206 -37.03 3.22 13.51
N LEU A 207 -37.87 3.17 14.53
CA LEU A 207 -39.19 2.55 14.43
C LEU A 207 -40.22 3.64 14.24
N THR A 208 -41.13 3.45 13.29
CA THR A 208 -42.20 4.39 12.97
C THR A 208 -43.53 3.67 12.87
N THR A 209 -44.62 4.34 13.20
CA THR A 209 -45.97 3.83 12.91
C THR A 209 -46.22 3.83 11.41
N SER A 210 -47.26 3.13 10.95
CA SER A 210 -47.75 3.23 9.57
C SER A 210 -48.13 4.64 9.14
N THR A 211 -48.46 5.52 10.11
CA THR A 211 -48.79 6.93 9.90
C THR A 211 -47.58 7.86 9.92
N GLY A 212 -46.38 7.35 10.21
CA GLY A 212 -45.13 8.12 10.21
C GLY A 212 -44.71 8.71 11.55
N ILE A 213 -45.36 8.34 12.64
CA ILE A 213 -44.98 8.79 13.99
C ILE A 213 -43.77 8.00 14.45
N VAL A 214 -42.71 8.69 14.87
CA VAL A 214 -41.49 8.05 15.37
C VAL A 214 -41.76 7.44 16.74
N ILE A 215 -41.61 6.12 16.84
CA ILE A 215 -41.71 5.36 18.08
C ILE A 215 -40.38 5.45 18.84
N VAL A 216 -39.27 5.14 18.16
CA VAL A 216 -37.92 5.29 18.71
C VAL A 216 -36.94 5.63 17.60
N ARG A 217 -35.91 6.39 17.94
CA ARG A 217 -34.75 6.69 17.09
C ARG A 217 -33.49 6.29 17.84
N THR A 218 -32.58 5.61 17.18
CA THR A 218 -31.26 5.20 17.66
C THR A 218 -30.18 5.83 16.76
N PRO A 219 -29.22 6.61 17.30
CA PRO A 219 -28.99 6.90 18.72
C PRO A 219 -30.17 7.62 19.37
N TYR A 220 -30.39 7.35 20.66
CA TYR A 220 -31.59 7.76 21.39
C TYR A 220 -31.83 9.27 21.28
N SER A 221 -32.99 9.66 20.75
CA SER A 221 -33.33 11.06 20.50
C SER A 221 -34.74 11.38 21.00
N GLU A 222 -34.82 12.10 22.12
CA GLU A 222 -36.09 12.49 22.73
C GLU A 222 -36.87 13.54 21.92
N THR A 223 -36.18 14.29 21.06
CA THR A 223 -36.78 15.37 20.27
C THR A 223 -37.62 14.83 19.11
N LEU A 224 -37.35 13.61 18.67
CA LEU A 224 -37.99 12.99 17.50
C LEU A 224 -39.15 12.07 17.87
N ILE A 225 -39.09 11.41 19.04
CA ILE A 225 -40.13 10.49 19.50
C ILE A 225 -41.48 11.22 19.59
N GLY A 226 -42.53 10.61 19.04
CA GLY A 226 -43.88 11.16 18.99
C GLY A 226 -44.12 12.18 17.86
N ARG A 227 -43.10 12.58 17.09
CA ARG A 227 -43.29 13.44 15.92
C ARG A 227 -43.68 12.64 14.69
N ASN A 228 -44.59 13.18 13.88
CA ASN A 228 -44.92 12.63 12.58
C ASN A 228 -43.93 13.14 11.52
N VAL A 229 -42.94 12.32 11.18
CA VAL A 229 -41.92 12.68 10.19
C VAL A 229 -42.39 12.53 8.75
N LEU A 230 -43.53 11.87 8.50
CA LEU A 230 -44.15 11.78 7.17
C LEU A 230 -45.04 12.99 6.86
N ALA A 231 -45.60 13.64 7.88
CA ALA A 231 -46.44 14.83 7.73
C ALA A 231 -45.61 16.08 7.36
N ASP A 232 -44.42 16.23 7.95
CA ASP A 232 -43.56 17.41 7.72
C ASP A 232 -42.90 17.40 6.33
N ARG A 233 -42.59 16.21 5.80
CA ARG A 233 -42.15 15.98 4.41
C ARG A 233 -42.52 14.54 4.03
N PRO A 234 -43.32 14.29 2.98
CA PRO A 234 -43.63 12.93 2.56
C PRO A 234 -42.31 12.25 2.16
N ALA A 235 -41.84 11.33 3.00
CA ALA A 235 -40.69 10.50 2.65
C ALA A 235 -41.00 9.82 1.31
N GLN A 236 -40.01 9.78 0.41
CA GLN A 236 -40.07 8.98 -0.81
C GLN A 236 -39.97 7.47 -0.49
N MET A 237 -40.66 7.00 0.56
CA MET A 237 -40.90 5.58 0.73
C MET A 237 -41.80 5.13 -0.43
N PRO A 238 -41.38 4.12 -1.22
CA PRO A 238 -42.25 3.52 -2.23
C PRO A 238 -43.59 3.11 -1.60
N PRO A 239 -44.73 3.66 -2.08
CA PRO A 239 -46.04 3.26 -1.62
C PRO A 239 -46.27 1.78 -1.98
N GLY A 240 -46.85 1.01 -1.06
CA GLY A 240 -47.22 -0.39 -1.29
C GLY A 240 -46.10 -1.43 -1.14
N SER A 241 -44.82 -1.08 -1.19
CA SER A 241 -43.73 -2.06 -1.03
C SER A 241 -43.54 -2.51 0.43
N ALA A 242 -43.52 -3.83 0.70
CA ALA A 242 -43.26 -4.33 2.05
C ALA A 242 -41.84 -4.00 2.56
N GLN A 243 -40.89 -3.86 1.65
CA GLN A 243 -39.50 -3.50 1.94
C GLN A 243 -38.90 -2.70 0.77
N GLY A 244 -37.84 -1.92 1.02
CA GLY A 244 -37.17 -1.17 -0.03
C GLY A 244 -35.97 -0.37 0.43
N ALA A 245 -35.31 0.30 -0.51
CA ALA A 245 -34.23 1.24 -0.27
C ALA A 245 -34.53 2.57 -0.99
N PHE A 246 -34.18 3.69 -0.37
CA PHE A 246 -34.35 5.03 -0.94
C PHE A 246 -33.28 5.99 -0.41
N GLU A 247 -33.05 7.08 -1.13
CA GLU A 247 -32.24 8.20 -0.64
C GLU A 247 -33.16 9.26 -0.04
N THR A 248 -32.76 9.82 1.10
CA THR A 248 -33.51 10.88 1.76
C THR A 248 -32.58 11.98 2.24
N SER A 249 -32.92 13.23 1.96
CA SER A 249 -32.23 14.39 2.53
C SER A 249 -33.01 14.89 3.74
N ALA A 250 -32.34 14.97 4.89
CA ALA A 250 -32.86 15.58 6.12
C ALA A 250 -34.09 14.92 6.76
N ALA A 251 -33.96 13.67 7.20
CA ALA A 251 -34.97 13.04 8.06
C ALA A 251 -34.96 13.60 9.51
N TYR A 252 -33.90 14.31 9.96
CA TYR A 252 -33.69 14.59 11.40
C TYR A 252 -32.98 15.93 11.74
N GLY A 253 -33.13 16.98 10.92
CA GLY A 253 -32.77 18.35 11.33
C GLY A 253 -31.39 18.90 10.94
N VAL A 254 -30.55 18.16 10.21
CA VAL A 254 -29.31 18.68 9.59
C VAL A 254 -29.23 18.14 8.15
N GLY A 255 -28.74 18.97 7.22
CA GLY A 255 -28.93 18.89 5.76
C GLY A 255 -28.27 17.74 5.00
N ASP A 256 -27.89 16.64 5.65
CA ASP A 256 -27.07 15.61 5.00
C ASP A 256 -27.92 14.56 4.28
N ARG A 257 -27.44 14.15 3.09
CA ARG A 257 -28.06 13.08 2.30
C ARG A 257 -27.84 11.74 2.99
N ARG A 258 -28.91 10.96 3.19
CA ARG A 258 -28.84 9.65 3.83
C ARG A 258 -29.33 8.55 2.88
N LEU A 259 -28.64 7.43 2.90
CA LEU A 259 -29.10 6.17 2.33
C LEU A 259 -29.97 5.48 3.37
N ALA A 260 -31.17 5.08 3.00
CA ALA A 260 -32.12 4.46 3.91
C ALA A 260 -32.72 3.18 3.33
N THR A 261 -32.99 2.22 4.21
CA THR A 261 -33.70 0.97 3.90
C THR A 261 -34.80 0.77 4.92
N PHE A 262 -35.92 0.19 4.48
CA PHE A 262 -37.07 0.00 5.35
C PHE A 262 -37.74 -1.35 5.14
N GLU A 263 -38.39 -1.82 6.21
CA GLU A 263 -39.23 -3.02 6.25
C GLU A 263 -40.51 -2.71 7.04
N ARG A 264 -41.67 -3.00 6.44
CA ARG A 264 -42.99 -2.91 7.09
C ARG A 264 -43.29 -4.27 7.72
N LEU A 265 -43.49 -4.30 9.03
CA LEU A 265 -43.73 -5.53 9.76
C LEU A 265 -45.18 -5.98 9.54
N GLY A 266 -45.51 -6.64 8.42
CA GLY A 266 -46.89 -6.83 7.94
C GLY A 266 -48.01 -7.10 8.98
N GLN A 267 -47.75 -7.89 10.05
CA GLN A 267 -48.72 -8.18 11.12
C GLN A 267 -48.90 -7.06 12.16
N TYR A 268 -48.01 -6.07 12.18
CA TYR A 268 -47.99 -4.93 13.10
C TYR A 268 -47.92 -3.61 12.32
N PRO A 269 -48.59 -2.53 12.76
CA PRO A 269 -48.57 -1.23 12.07
C PRO A 269 -47.25 -0.45 12.33
N VAL A 270 -46.11 -1.13 12.17
CA VAL A 270 -44.77 -0.65 12.49
C VAL A 270 -43.85 -0.81 11.28
N THR A 271 -43.09 0.23 10.97
CA THR A 271 -42.06 0.22 9.94
C THR A 271 -40.70 0.46 10.60
N VAL A 272 -39.77 -0.45 10.31
CA VAL A 272 -38.36 -0.33 10.70
C VAL A 272 -37.61 0.37 9.57
N LEU A 273 -36.81 1.37 9.94
CA LEU A 273 -36.03 2.18 9.01
C LEU A 273 -34.58 2.22 9.49
N VAL A 274 -33.65 1.78 8.66
CA VAL A 274 -32.21 1.90 8.92
C VAL A 274 -31.59 2.84 7.90
N SER A 275 -30.80 3.78 8.39
CA SER A 275 -30.23 4.87 7.58
C SER A 275 -28.76 5.09 7.91
N GLN A 276 -27.98 5.55 6.93
CA GLN A 276 -26.60 5.98 7.10
C GLN A 276 -26.34 7.26 6.29
N GLU A 277 -25.41 8.08 6.74
CA GLU A 277 -25.02 9.32 6.07
C GLU A 277 -24.15 9.03 4.82
N ARG A 278 -24.56 9.58 3.68
CA ARG A 278 -23.90 9.31 2.39
C ARG A 278 -22.57 10.03 2.27
N ASP A 279 -22.48 11.27 2.75
CA ASP A 279 -21.28 12.07 2.59
C ASP A 279 -20.12 11.54 3.45
N GLU A 280 -20.40 11.04 4.65
CA GLU A 280 -19.40 10.36 5.48
C GLU A 280 -18.96 9.03 4.86
N LEU A 281 -19.90 8.23 4.32
CA LEU A 281 -19.59 7.00 3.58
C LEU A 281 -18.64 7.27 2.41
N LEU A 282 -18.85 8.38 1.68
CA LEU A 282 -18.08 8.73 0.50
C LEU A 282 -16.87 9.62 0.78
N ALA A 283 -16.66 10.10 2.01
CA ALA A 283 -15.60 11.06 2.34
C ALA A 283 -14.21 10.54 1.97
N ALA A 284 -13.88 9.32 2.37
CA ALA A 284 -12.60 8.68 2.05
C ALA A 284 -12.44 8.44 0.54
N PHE A 285 -13.54 8.09 -0.15
CA PHE A 285 -13.56 7.92 -1.59
C PHE A 285 -13.32 9.25 -2.33
N HIS A 286 -14.01 10.32 -1.92
CA HIS A 286 -13.84 11.67 -2.45
C HIS A 286 -12.42 12.19 -2.24
N ALA A 287 -11.82 11.95 -1.07
CA ALA A 287 -10.42 12.30 -0.81
C ALA A 287 -9.46 11.60 -1.78
N ARG A 288 -9.61 10.27 -1.97
CA ARG A 288 -8.80 9.48 -2.92
C ARG A 288 -9.04 9.90 -4.37
N ARG A 289 -10.29 10.16 -4.76
CA ARG A 289 -10.66 10.67 -6.08
C ARG A 289 -9.98 12.01 -6.35
N ASN A 290 -10.07 12.94 -5.40
CA ASN A 290 -9.49 14.28 -5.54
C ASN A 290 -7.96 14.23 -5.61
N LEU A 291 -7.31 13.34 -4.83
CA LEU A 291 -5.87 13.08 -4.94
C LEU A 291 -5.52 12.56 -6.34
N GLY A 292 -6.26 11.57 -6.86
CA GLY A 292 -6.05 11.01 -8.20
C GLY A 292 -6.22 12.05 -9.31
N ILE A 293 -7.26 12.90 -9.22
CA ILE A 293 -7.47 14.04 -10.12
C ILE A 293 -6.30 15.02 -10.02
N GLY A 294 -5.81 15.31 -8.82
CA GLY A 294 -4.66 16.19 -8.60
C GLY A 294 -3.38 15.67 -9.26
N ILE A 295 -3.05 14.39 -9.06
CA ILE A 295 -1.89 13.73 -9.69
C ILE A 295 -2.01 13.77 -11.22
N LEU A 296 -3.19 13.44 -11.77
CA LEU A 296 -3.40 13.45 -13.22
C LEU A 296 -3.33 14.86 -13.81
N THR A 297 -3.80 15.87 -13.07
CA THR A 297 -3.66 17.28 -13.46
C THR A 297 -2.19 17.70 -13.51
N LEU A 298 -1.39 17.30 -12.52
CA LEU A 298 0.05 17.55 -12.51
C LEU A 298 0.77 16.84 -13.67
N LEU A 299 0.44 15.58 -13.95
CA LEU A 299 0.97 14.83 -15.09
C LEU A 299 0.58 15.47 -16.43
N THR A 300 -0.65 15.98 -16.54
CA THR A 300 -1.11 16.72 -17.73
C THR A 300 -0.29 18.00 -17.90
N LEU A 301 -0.08 18.76 -16.83
CA LEU A 301 0.72 19.99 -16.87
C LEU A 301 2.18 19.69 -17.24
N ALA A 302 2.77 18.65 -16.65
CA ALA A 302 4.11 18.17 -16.99
C ALA A 302 4.19 17.71 -18.45
N GLY A 303 3.19 17.00 -18.97
CA GLY A 303 3.09 16.60 -20.37
C GLY A 303 3.00 17.78 -21.34
N ILE A 304 2.29 18.84 -20.97
CA ILE A 304 2.22 20.10 -21.73
C ILE A 304 3.58 20.81 -21.71
N VAL A 305 4.23 20.93 -20.55
CA VAL A 305 5.56 21.53 -20.42
C VAL A 305 6.61 20.72 -21.21
N PHE A 306 6.56 19.39 -21.13
CA PHE A 306 7.43 18.50 -21.88
C PHE A 306 7.22 18.65 -23.39
N SER A 307 5.96 18.68 -23.83
CA SER A 307 5.61 18.96 -25.23
C SER A 307 6.16 20.32 -25.67
N TRP A 308 5.92 21.37 -24.89
CA TRP A 308 6.44 22.70 -25.18
C TRP A 308 7.97 22.73 -25.26
N SER A 309 8.65 22.05 -24.34
CA SER A 309 10.11 21.87 -24.35
C SER A 309 10.61 21.14 -25.60
N LEU A 310 9.93 20.06 -26.00
CA LEU A 310 10.27 19.31 -27.21
C LEU A 310 10.08 20.15 -28.48
N ALA A 311 8.97 20.90 -28.57
CA ALA A 311 8.72 21.82 -29.68
C ALA A 311 9.76 22.95 -29.73
N ARG A 312 10.16 23.45 -28.55
CA ARG A 312 11.23 24.44 -28.41
C ARG A 312 12.58 23.87 -28.85
N SER A 313 12.92 22.64 -28.47
CA SER A 313 14.14 21.95 -28.89
C SER A 313 14.18 21.76 -30.41
N GLN A 314 13.08 21.31 -31.03
CA GLN A 314 12.99 21.17 -32.48
C GLN A 314 13.13 22.51 -33.23
N ARG A 315 12.51 23.59 -32.72
CA ARG A 315 12.69 24.94 -33.28
C ARG A 315 14.13 25.42 -33.13
N SER A 316 14.75 25.18 -31.98
CA SER A 316 16.15 25.52 -31.72
C SER A 316 17.07 24.80 -32.71
N ALA A 317 16.89 23.50 -32.92
CA ALA A 317 17.69 22.72 -33.86
C ALA A 317 17.60 23.24 -35.32
N ARG A 318 16.39 23.62 -35.76
CA ARG A 318 16.20 24.23 -37.09
C ARG A 318 16.89 25.58 -37.19
N HIS A 319 16.80 26.40 -36.15
CA HIS A 319 17.47 27.70 -36.09
C HIS A 319 18.99 27.53 -36.09
N SER A 320 19.54 26.61 -35.29
CA SER A 320 20.98 26.31 -35.27
C SER A 320 21.49 25.82 -36.62
N ARG A 321 20.71 25.03 -37.39
CA ARG A 321 21.11 24.61 -38.74
C ARG A 321 21.18 25.79 -39.71
N ALA A 322 20.16 26.64 -39.72
CA ALA A 322 20.16 27.84 -40.58
C ALA A 322 21.26 28.84 -40.19
N GLN A 323 21.52 29.01 -38.89
CA GLN A 323 22.64 29.81 -38.39
C GLN A 323 23.99 29.21 -38.80
N PHE A 324 24.17 27.90 -38.69
CA PHE A 324 25.40 27.23 -39.12
C PHE A 324 25.68 27.48 -40.60
N ASP A 325 24.68 27.32 -41.48
CA ASP A 325 24.85 27.55 -42.91
C ASP A 325 25.18 29.02 -43.23
N ALA A 326 24.53 29.98 -42.57
CA ALA A 326 24.80 31.41 -42.75
C ALA A 326 26.18 31.83 -42.22
N VAL A 327 26.56 31.38 -41.02
CA VAL A 327 27.85 31.65 -40.40
C VAL A 327 28.96 31.02 -41.22
N SER A 328 28.81 29.75 -41.63
CA SER A 328 29.80 29.05 -42.45
C SER A 328 30.06 29.77 -43.78
N ASN A 329 29.03 30.26 -44.46
CA ASN A 329 29.18 30.99 -45.72
C ASN A 329 29.74 32.41 -45.57
N ALA A 330 29.58 33.05 -44.40
CA ALA A 330 30.19 34.35 -44.11
C ALA A 330 31.69 34.24 -43.76
N PHE A 331 32.21 33.04 -43.46
CA PHE A 331 33.63 32.85 -43.16
C PHE A 331 34.50 33.01 -44.41
N PRO A 332 35.60 33.80 -44.33
CA PRO A 332 36.51 34.01 -45.46
C PRO A 332 37.40 32.81 -45.77
N LEU A 333 37.33 31.73 -44.98
CA LEU A 333 38.04 30.47 -45.17
C LEU A 333 37.15 29.44 -45.87
N GLY A 334 37.75 28.58 -46.69
CA GLY A 334 37.00 27.52 -47.35
C GLY A 334 36.73 26.35 -46.41
N LEU A 335 35.57 26.34 -45.77
CA LEU A 335 35.16 25.30 -44.83
C LEU A 335 34.59 24.10 -45.55
N PHE A 336 34.92 22.90 -45.08
CA PHE A 336 34.39 21.65 -45.58
C PHE A 336 34.19 20.64 -44.44
N MET A 337 33.38 19.62 -44.66
CA MET A 337 33.25 18.46 -43.80
C MET A 337 33.32 17.21 -44.66
N THR A 338 33.88 16.14 -44.12
CA THR A 338 33.91 14.82 -44.77
C THR A 338 33.18 13.77 -43.93
N ASP A 339 32.91 12.63 -44.54
CA ASP A 339 32.63 11.39 -43.80
C ASP A 339 33.93 10.68 -43.36
N THR A 340 33.80 9.47 -42.82
CA THR A 340 34.94 8.63 -42.39
C THR A 340 35.73 8.02 -43.54
N LEU A 341 35.17 7.97 -44.75
CA LEU A 341 35.87 7.51 -45.96
C LEU A 341 36.68 8.64 -46.61
N GLY A 342 36.49 9.87 -46.15
CA GLY A 342 37.19 11.07 -46.63
C GLY A 342 36.48 11.76 -47.79
N GLU A 343 35.25 11.38 -48.09
CA GLU A 343 34.42 12.08 -49.07
C GLU A 343 33.89 13.38 -48.46
N THR A 344 34.02 14.49 -49.19
CA THR A 344 33.50 15.78 -48.73
C THR A 344 31.97 15.80 -48.77
N THR A 345 31.35 15.81 -47.60
CA THR A 345 29.88 15.79 -47.39
C THR A 345 29.27 17.19 -47.27
N TYR A 346 30.10 18.21 -46.98
CA TYR A 346 29.68 19.61 -46.91
C TYR A 346 30.83 20.52 -47.30
N ALA A 347 30.54 21.63 -47.98
CA ALA A 347 31.50 22.71 -48.22
C ALA A 347 30.79 24.06 -48.34
N ASN A 348 31.38 25.10 -47.76
CA ASN A 348 30.89 26.48 -47.85
C ASN A 348 31.29 27.15 -49.17
N ASP A 349 30.78 28.35 -49.42
CA ASP A 349 31.02 29.07 -50.67
C ASP A 349 32.50 29.42 -50.91
N ALA A 350 33.22 29.80 -49.85
CA ALA A 350 34.64 30.12 -49.91
C ALA A 350 35.53 28.92 -50.28
N TYR A 351 35.11 27.68 -49.99
CA TYR A 351 35.82 26.47 -50.39
C TYR A 351 35.86 26.35 -51.91
N PHE A 352 34.71 26.55 -52.57
CA PHE A 352 34.63 26.51 -54.03
C PHE A 352 35.41 27.66 -54.68
N GLN A 353 35.36 28.87 -54.10
CA GLN A 353 36.15 30.01 -54.59
C GLN A 353 37.66 29.78 -54.50
N LYS A 354 38.17 29.26 -53.37
CA LYS A 354 39.61 29.07 -53.15
C LYS A 354 40.21 27.85 -53.87
N SER A 355 39.40 26.82 -54.07
CA SER A 355 39.81 25.61 -54.80
C SER A 355 39.62 25.76 -56.31
N GLY A 356 38.68 26.60 -56.75
CA GLY A 356 38.28 26.75 -58.15
C GLY A 356 37.37 25.62 -58.66
N LEU A 357 36.88 24.73 -57.78
CA LEU A 357 36.07 23.57 -58.16
C LEU A 357 34.58 23.90 -58.31
N PRO A 358 33.87 23.25 -59.26
CA PRO A 358 32.41 23.30 -59.31
C PRO A 358 31.77 22.44 -58.22
N ARG A 359 30.60 22.85 -57.71
CA ARG A 359 29.88 22.15 -56.60
C ARG A 359 29.56 20.69 -56.91
N GLU A 360 29.32 20.36 -58.17
CA GLU A 360 29.06 18.99 -58.63
C GLU A 360 30.22 18.03 -58.36
N ARG A 361 31.44 18.57 -58.18
CA ARG A 361 32.64 17.80 -57.84
C ARG A 361 33.04 17.93 -56.36
N MET A 362 32.12 18.29 -55.46
CA MET A 362 32.41 18.48 -54.03
C MET A 362 33.07 17.26 -53.39
N ALA A 363 32.56 16.05 -53.65
CA ALA A 363 33.00 14.80 -53.03
C ALA A 363 34.53 14.60 -53.03
N TRP A 364 35.09 14.33 -54.22
CA TRP A 364 36.51 13.99 -54.42
C TRP A 364 37.24 14.94 -55.38
N GLY A 365 36.59 15.99 -55.90
CA GLY A 365 37.16 16.84 -56.96
C GLY A 365 38.46 17.57 -56.59
N TRP A 366 38.76 17.72 -55.29
CA TRP A 366 40.02 18.30 -54.81
C TRP A 366 41.25 17.49 -55.20
N SER A 367 41.11 16.18 -55.44
CA SER A 367 42.24 15.36 -55.91
C SER A 367 42.70 15.76 -57.30
N ASP A 368 41.80 16.30 -58.14
CA ASP A 368 42.15 16.76 -59.49
C ASP A 368 43.08 17.99 -59.47
N LEU A 369 43.17 18.70 -58.33
CA LEU A 369 44.02 19.88 -58.17
C LEU A 369 45.48 19.54 -57.83
N LEU A 370 45.74 18.28 -57.45
CA LEU A 370 47.07 17.80 -57.12
C LEU A 370 47.84 17.41 -58.39
N ASP A 371 49.18 17.49 -58.28
CA ASP A 371 50.09 16.92 -59.27
C ASP A 371 49.71 15.44 -59.54
N PRO A 372 49.54 15.02 -60.80
CA PRO A 372 49.25 13.64 -61.16
C PRO A 372 50.15 12.60 -60.49
N ALA A 373 51.43 12.92 -60.26
CA ALA A 373 52.38 12.03 -59.59
C ALA A 373 52.08 11.85 -58.09
N GLN A 374 51.37 12.78 -57.46
CA GLN A 374 51.08 12.81 -56.02
C GLN A 374 49.62 12.45 -55.69
N ARG A 375 48.72 12.35 -56.68
CA ARG A 375 47.29 12.10 -56.47
C ARG A 375 46.97 10.82 -55.71
N GLU A 376 47.38 9.68 -56.24
CA GLU A 376 47.08 8.37 -55.64
C GLU A 376 47.70 8.22 -54.23
N PRO A 377 48.99 8.58 -54.02
CA PRO A 377 49.56 8.62 -52.67
C PRO A 377 48.79 9.53 -51.70
N MET A 378 48.37 10.71 -52.14
CA MET A 378 47.66 11.67 -51.30
C MET A 378 46.23 11.23 -50.99
N LEU A 379 45.53 10.61 -51.94
CA LEU A 379 44.20 10.03 -51.74
C LEU A 379 44.22 8.87 -50.74
N ALA A 380 45.22 7.99 -50.85
CA ALA A 380 45.42 6.90 -49.89
C ALA A 380 45.71 7.46 -48.48
N ALA A 381 46.62 8.44 -48.37
CA ALA A 381 46.94 9.10 -47.12
C ALA A 381 45.74 9.85 -46.52
N TRP A 382 44.93 10.49 -47.37
CA TRP A 382 43.72 11.19 -46.96
C TRP A 382 42.67 10.23 -46.39
N ARG A 383 42.35 9.13 -47.11
CA ARG A 383 41.40 8.10 -46.63
C ARG A 383 41.83 7.52 -45.29
N GLN A 384 43.13 7.25 -45.14
CA GLN A 384 43.68 6.75 -43.89
C GLN A 384 43.57 7.78 -42.76
N ALA A 385 43.83 9.06 -43.06
CA ALA A 385 43.72 10.13 -42.08
C ALA A 385 42.27 10.41 -41.65
N THR A 386 41.33 10.41 -42.60
CA THR A 386 39.92 10.65 -42.32
C THR A 386 39.24 9.47 -41.62
N ALA A 387 39.79 8.26 -41.74
CA ALA A 387 39.39 7.10 -40.94
C ALA A 387 39.91 7.14 -39.50
N GLY A 388 40.87 8.03 -39.20
CA GLY A 388 41.47 8.18 -37.88
C GLY A 388 40.96 9.40 -37.12
N LEU A 389 41.29 9.46 -35.82
CA LEU A 389 40.98 10.59 -34.93
C LEU A 389 42.02 11.73 -35.01
N ALA A 390 42.99 11.62 -35.91
CA ALA A 390 44.08 12.58 -35.96
C ALA A 390 43.70 13.80 -36.81
N PRO A 391 43.74 15.03 -36.27
CA PRO A 391 43.56 16.23 -37.09
C PRO A 391 44.67 16.29 -38.14
N LEU A 392 44.31 16.36 -39.42
CA LEU A 392 45.28 16.47 -40.50
C LEU A 392 45.52 17.95 -40.81
N ARG A 393 46.75 18.40 -40.58
CA ARG A 393 47.22 19.71 -41.03
C ARG A 393 48.27 19.49 -42.10
N ASN A 394 47.92 19.85 -43.32
CA ASN A 394 48.83 19.75 -44.43
C ASN A 394 48.86 21.07 -45.21
N THR A 395 49.99 21.34 -45.84
CA THR A 395 50.09 22.44 -46.81
C THR A 395 50.35 21.81 -48.15
N LEU A 396 49.36 21.87 -49.02
CA LEU A 396 49.39 21.24 -50.32
C LEU A 396 49.78 22.28 -51.37
N HIS A 397 50.69 21.90 -52.26
CA HIS A 397 50.89 22.62 -53.51
C HIS A 397 49.85 22.10 -54.49
N VAL A 398 48.94 22.98 -54.90
CA VAL A 398 47.87 22.62 -55.82
C VAL A 398 47.91 23.54 -57.03
N THR A 399 47.49 22.99 -58.17
CA THR A 399 47.26 23.76 -59.40
C THR A 399 45.75 23.88 -59.59
N ARG A 400 45.24 25.10 -59.49
CA ARG A 400 43.82 25.39 -59.71
C ARG A 400 43.42 25.10 -61.17
N PRO A 401 42.12 24.93 -61.48
CA PRO A 401 41.68 24.67 -62.86
C PRO A 401 42.03 25.78 -63.86
N ASP A 402 42.31 27.00 -63.37
CA ASP A 402 42.78 28.16 -64.14
C ASP A 402 44.30 28.15 -64.44
N GLY A 403 45.04 27.16 -63.92
CA GLY A 403 46.49 26.99 -64.09
C GLY A 403 47.36 27.64 -63.00
N GLN A 404 46.79 28.33 -62.01
CA GLN A 404 47.55 29.00 -60.94
C GLN A 404 48.07 28.01 -59.88
N GLN A 405 49.34 28.12 -59.50
CA GLN A 405 49.91 27.36 -58.37
C GLN A 405 49.76 28.11 -57.04
N VAL A 406 49.22 27.44 -56.02
CA VAL A 406 48.99 28.01 -54.69
C VAL A 406 49.31 27.00 -53.58
N MET A 407 49.74 27.51 -52.41
CA MET A 407 49.88 26.70 -51.20
C MET A 407 48.60 26.76 -50.37
N LEU A 408 47.78 25.72 -50.46
CA LEU A 408 46.61 25.59 -49.59
C LEU A 408 47.00 24.92 -48.28
N SER A 409 46.91 25.65 -47.17
CA SER A 409 46.87 25.06 -45.83
C SER A 409 45.51 24.41 -45.66
N VAL A 410 45.48 23.09 -45.74
CA VAL A 410 44.35 22.26 -45.36
C VAL A 410 44.51 21.92 -43.89
N ARG A 411 43.54 22.31 -43.07
CA ARG A 411 43.47 21.88 -41.68
C ARG A 411 42.17 21.13 -41.51
N THR A 412 42.25 19.97 -40.92
CA THR A 412 41.10 19.19 -40.51
C THR A 412 41.21 18.91 -39.03
N ALA A 413 40.06 18.75 -38.39
CA ALA A 413 39.94 18.14 -37.10
C ALA A 413 38.91 17.02 -37.19
N PRO A 414 39.10 15.92 -36.45
CA PRO A 414 38.09 14.88 -36.37
C PRO A 414 36.79 15.50 -35.83
N LEU A 415 35.71 15.31 -36.57
CA LEU A 415 34.38 15.64 -36.09
C LEU A 415 33.90 14.46 -35.25
N LEU A 416 33.92 14.66 -33.94
CA LEU A 416 33.50 13.69 -32.94
C LEU A 416 32.09 14.06 -32.47
N VAL A 417 31.17 13.10 -32.56
CA VAL A 417 29.89 13.17 -31.85
C VAL A 417 29.86 11.96 -30.92
N ASP A 418 29.66 12.21 -29.62
CA ASP A 418 29.71 11.19 -28.56
C ASP A 418 30.99 10.34 -28.56
N ASN A 419 32.15 10.99 -28.72
CA ASN A 419 33.48 10.35 -28.81
C ASN A 419 33.64 9.37 -30.00
N LYS A 420 32.66 9.29 -30.90
CA LYS A 420 32.73 8.50 -32.13
C LYS A 420 33.08 9.40 -33.30
N LEU A 421 34.09 9.00 -34.05
CA LEU A 421 34.47 9.69 -35.29
C LEU A 421 33.33 9.55 -36.30
N ILE A 422 32.72 10.67 -36.68
CA ILE A 422 31.68 10.71 -37.72
C ILE A 422 32.18 11.29 -39.03
N GLY A 423 33.40 11.84 -39.03
CA GLY A 423 34.02 12.46 -40.19
C GLY A 423 35.07 13.47 -39.77
N HIS A 424 35.47 14.36 -40.67
CA HIS A 424 36.40 15.45 -40.37
C HIS A 424 35.79 16.79 -40.74
N VAL A 425 36.00 17.82 -39.93
CA VAL A 425 35.72 19.21 -40.33
C VAL A 425 37.03 19.87 -40.68
N GLY A 426 37.08 20.56 -41.81
CA GLY A 426 38.30 21.21 -42.26
C GLY A 426 38.10 22.58 -42.86
N SER A 427 39.22 23.28 -42.98
CA SER A 427 39.33 24.55 -43.65
C SER A 427 40.49 24.51 -44.64
N ILE A 428 40.29 25.18 -45.78
CA ILE A 428 41.34 25.51 -46.73
C ILE A 428 41.60 27.02 -46.68
N GLU A 429 42.86 27.36 -46.52
CA GLU A 429 43.38 28.73 -46.51
C GLU A 429 44.52 28.80 -47.52
N ASP A 430 44.53 29.83 -48.37
CA ASP A 430 45.71 30.13 -49.18
C ASP A 430 46.74 30.80 -48.26
N VAL A 431 47.84 30.10 -47.96
CA VAL A 431 48.83 30.51 -46.95
C VAL A 431 50.21 30.78 -47.54
N THR A 432 50.26 30.92 -48.86
CA THR A 432 51.48 31.11 -49.64
C THR A 432 52.39 32.18 -49.01
N ASP A 433 51.82 33.31 -48.56
CA ASP A 433 52.58 34.43 -47.99
C ASP A 433 52.90 34.29 -46.47
N ARG A 434 52.14 33.47 -45.72
CA ARG A 434 52.18 33.45 -44.24
C ARG A 434 53.05 32.34 -43.64
N VAL A 435 53.17 31.19 -44.32
CA VAL A 435 53.90 30.01 -43.79
C VAL A 435 55.42 30.22 -43.76
N GLN A 436 55.95 31.09 -44.63
CA GLN A 436 57.39 31.32 -44.70
C GLN A 436 57.95 32.10 -43.50
N GLN A 437 57.14 32.89 -42.76
CA GLN A 437 57.62 33.74 -41.66
C GLN A 437 57.28 33.25 -40.24
N GLN A 438 56.25 32.43 -40.03
CA GLN A 438 55.72 32.14 -38.68
C GLN A 438 56.21 30.83 -38.03
N ARG A 439 56.82 29.92 -38.79
CA ARG A 439 57.03 28.52 -38.34
C ARG A 439 58.09 28.36 -37.25
N ALA A 440 59.11 29.21 -37.21
CA ALA A 440 60.24 29.04 -36.30
C ALA A 440 59.98 29.59 -34.88
N GLN A 441 59.23 30.69 -34.75
CA GLN A 441 59.22 31.46 -33.50
C GLN A 441 57.98 31.21 -32.62
N ARG A 442 56.85 30.78 -33.20
CA ARG A 442 55.59 30.60 -32.44
C ARG A 442 55.48 29.28 -31.69
N MET A 443 56.22 28.26 -32.10
CA MET A 443 56.04 26.91 -31.56
C MET A 443 56.54 26.79 -30.12
N LEU A 444 57.64 27.48 -29.76
CA LEU A 444 58.21 27.45 -28.42
C LEU A 444 57.40 28.28 -27.41
N THR A 445 56.97 29.50 -27.78
CA THR A 445 56.18 30.37 -26.90
C THR A 445 54.75 29.84 -26.67
N ALA A 446 54.12 29.23 -27.67
CA ALA A 446 52.74 28.74 -27.55
C ALA A 446 52.59 27.53 -26.62
N ILE A 447 53.63 26.71 -26.46
CA ILE A 447 53.59 25.54 -25.57
C ILE A 447 53.58 25.99 -24.11
N PHE A 448 54.44 26.95 -23.74
CA PHE A 448 54.49 27.46 -22.36
C PHE A 448 53.28 28.33 -21.98
N GLU A 449 52.81 29.20 -22.89
CA GLU A 449 51.69 30.09 -22.59
C GLU A 449 50.32 29.41 -22.58
N ARG A 450 50.16 28.26 -23.25
CA ARG A 450 48.89 27.51 -23.30
C ARG A 450 48.87 26.27 -22.40
N SER A 451 49.92 26.01 -21.65
CA SER A 451 49.89 24.97 -20.61
C SER A 451 48.83 25.35 -19.57
N THR A 452 47.97 24.39 -19.22
CA THR A 452 47.00 24.52 -18.12
C THR A 452 47.65 24.32 -16.75
N ASP A 453 48.82 23.67 -16.73
CA ASP A 453 49.63 23.56 -15.52
C ASP A 453 50.36 24.88 -15.31
N VAL A 454 50.49 25.29 -14.03
CA VAL A 454 51.32 26.42 -13.62
C VAL A 454 52.75 26.09 -14.00
N VAL A 455 53.38 26.93 -14.81
CA VAL A 455 54.81 26.83 -15.10
C VAL A 455 55.45 28.11 -14.64
N ALA A 456 56.32 28.01 -13.63
CA ALA A 456 57.09 29.12 -13.11
C ALA A 456 58.59 28.81 -13.13
N GLN A 457 59.39 29.86 -13.21
CA GLN A 457 60.83 29.78 -13.02
C GLN A 457 61.20 30.74 -11.91
N VAL A 458 62.02 30.29 -10.96
CA VAL A 458 62.49 31.08 -9.82
C VAL A 458 64.01 31.09 -9.75
N SER A 459 64.60 32.13 -9.16
CA SER A 459 66.04 32.21 -8.92
C SER A 459 66.48 31.18 -7.87
N ALA A 460 67.80 30.97 -7.75
CA ALA A 460 68.38 30.15 -6.69
C ALA A 460 67.98 30.59 -5.26
N GLN A 461 67.59 31.86 -5.09
CA GLN A 461 67.11 32.42 -3.82
C GLN A 461 65.57 32.42 -3.71
N GLY A 462 64.83 31.85 -4.67
CA GLY A 462 63.36 31.71 -4.62
C GLY A 462 62.56 32.91 -5.16
N GLN A 463 63.18 33.84 -5.89
CA GLN A 463 62.47 34.98 -6.51
C GLN A 463 61.86 34.58 -7.86
N LEU A 464 60.64 35.00 -8.17
CA LEU A 464 59.96 34.68 -9.44
C LEU A 464 60.62 35.39 -10.63
N LEU A 465 61.09 34.62 -11.61
CA LEU A 465 61.69 35.08 -12.86
C LEU A 465 60.70 35.00 -14.03
N TYR A 466 59.87 33.96 -14.06
CA TYR A 466 58.83 33.76 -15.06
C TYR A 466 57.66 33.02 -14.44
N VAL A 467 56.44 33.31 -14.90
CA VAL A 467 55.25 32.51 -14.62
C VAL A 467 54.29 32.63 -15.80
N ASN A 468 53.84 31.48 -16.30
CA ASN A 468 52.91 31.41 -17.42
C ASN A 468 51.50 31.93 -17.03
N PRO A 469 50.60 32.17 -17.99
CA PRO A 469 49.26 32.69 -17.69
C PRO A 469 48.46 31.83 -16.71
N ALA A 470 48.58 30.50 -16.78
CA ALA A 470 47.92 29.59 -15.83
C ALA A 470 48.41 29.80 -14.39
N GLY A 471 49.72 29.98 -14.19
CA GLY A 471 50.32 30.30 -12.89
C GLY A 471 49.89 31.65 -12.34
N ARG A 472 49.86 32.69 -13.19
CA ARG A 472 49.35 34.01 -12.79
C ARG A 472 47.90 33.97 -12.37
N GLN A 473 47.07 33.24 -13.12
CA GLN A 473 45.65 33.07 -12.80
C GLN A 473 45.44 32.29 -11.50
N MET A 474 46.19 31.20 -11.29
CA MET A 474 46.07 30.37 -10.09
C MET A 474 46.54 31.07 -8.82
N MET A 475 47.66 31.80 -8.92
CA MET A 475 48.21 32.61 -7.82
C MET A 475 47.54 34.00 -7.70
N GLU A 476 46.56 34.30 -8.56
CA GLU A 476 45.84 35.58 -8.65
C GLU A 476 46.76 36.81 -8.81
N ILE A 477 47.91 36.59 -9.43
CA ILE A 477 48.82 37.64 -9.88
C ILE A 477 48.19 38.30 -11.11
N LYS A 478 48.01 39.62 -11.09
CA LYS A 478 47.50 40.34 -12.27
C LYS A 478 48.38 40.04 -13.50
N PRO A 479 47.80 39.88 -14.70
CA PRO A 479 48.55 39.51 -15.90
C PRO A 479 49.80 40.35 -16.15
N ASP A 480 49.72 41.66 -15.88
CA ASP A 480 50.80 42.63 -16.10
C ASP A 480 51.51 43.08 -14.82
N ALA A 481 51.25 42.45 -13.67
CA ALA A 481 51.95 42.81 -12.44
C ALA A 481 53.43 42.40 -12.54
N PRO A 482 54.36 43.28 -12.08
CA PRO A 482 55.77 42.92 -11.94
C PRO A 482 55.89 41.78 -10.94
N ILE A 483 56.61 40.73 -11.32
CA ILE A 483 56.83 39.51 -10.53
C ILE A 483 58.21 39.48 -9.88
N GLU A 484 59.10 40.39 -10.28
CA GLU A 484 60.53 40.43 -9.93
C GLU A 484 60.77 40.66 -8.42
N HIS A 485 59.76 41.17 -7.72
CA HIS A 485 59.79 41.40 -6.27
C HIS A 485 59.08 40.30 -5.46
N MET A 486 58.40 39.36 -6.13
CA MET A 486 57.64 38.30 -5.47
C MET A 486 58.54 37.08 -5.21
N ARG A 487 58.37 36.45 -4.04
CA ARG A 487 59.02 35.18 -3.73
C ARG A 487 58.00 34.06 -3.88
N PHE A 488 58.44 32.89 -4.35
CA PHE A 488 57.55 31.73 -4.40
C PHE A 488 57.10 31.30 -3.00
N ASP A 489 57.96 31.51 -2.00
CA ASP A 489 57.67 31.23 -0.59
C ASP A 489 56.43 31.97 -0.06
N ASP A 490 56.08 33.12 -0.65
CA ASP A 490 54.90 33.92 -0.25
C ASP A 490 53.58 33.18 -0.55
N PHE A 491 53.62 32.18 -1.43
CA PHE A 491 52.48 31.35 -1.82
C PHE A 491 52.45 30.00 -1.09
N LEU A 492 53.30 29.78 -0.08
CA LEU A 492 53.32 28.56 0.70
C LEU A 492 52.50 28.70 2.00
N PRO A 493 51.64 27.73 2.34
CA PRO A 493 50.98 27.71 3.65
C PRO A 493 52.00 27.55 4.78
N ALA A 494 51.86 28.32 5.87
CA ALA A 494 52.80 28.29 7.01
C ALA A 494 53.01 26.90 7.62
N HIS A 495 52.00 26.02 7.57
CA HIS A 495 52.11 24.65 8.09
C HIS A 495 52.86 23.68 7.14
N ARG A 496 53.14 24.09 5.89
CA ARG A 496 53.87 23.31 4.87
C ARG A 496 55.34 23.71 4.75
N GLU A 497 55.79 24.80 5.39
CA GLU A 497 57.19 25.24 5.37
C GLU A 497 58.18 24.14 5.80
N THR A 498 57.82 23.37 6.83
CA THR A 498 58.62 22.23 7.31
C THR A 498 58.78 21.16 6.24
N GLN A 499 57.73 20.86 5.46
CA GLN A 499 57.78 19.89 4.37
C GLN A 499 58.71 20.38 3.24
N VAL A 500 58.65 21.66 2.91
CA VAL A 500 59.49 22.27 1.87
C VAL A 500 60.97 22.23 2.28
N ARG A 501 61.29 22.65 3.50
CA ARG A 501 62.66 22.71 4.04
C ARG A 501 63.27 21.33 4.26
N ASP A 502 62.50 20.38 4.82
CA ASP A 502 63.07 19.12 5.32
C ASP A 502 62.96 17.99 4.28
N ILE A 503 62.11 18.15 3.24
CA ILE A 503 61.84 17.09 2.24
C ILE A 503 62.04 17.60 0.81
N ILE A 504 61.31 18.65 0.38
CA ILE A 504 61.26 19.06 -1.03
C ILE A 504 62.61 19.59 -1.52
N MET A 505 63.15 20.61 -0.83
CA MET A 505 64.40 21.26 -1.22
C MET A 505 65.62 20.31 -1.13
N PRO A 506 65.83 19.54 -0.05
CA PRO A 506 66.94 18.59 0.01
C PRO A 506 66.87 17.54 -1.10
N THR A 507 65.67 17.07 -1.45
CA THR A 507 65.48 16.07 -2.52
C THR A 507 65.79 16.65 -3.90
N ALA A 508 65.26 17.84 -4.22
CA ALA A 508 65.54 18.51 -5.49
C ALA A 508 67.03 18.88 -5.63
N LEU A 509 67.69 19.28 -4.56
CA LEU A 509 69.12 19.56 -4.55
C LEU A 509 69.98 18.30 -4.71
N ALA A 510 69.59 17.17 -4.10
CA ALA A 510 70.34 15.93 -4.20
C ALA A 510 70.16 15.21 -5.55
N THR A 511 68.97 15.29 -6.15
CA THR A 511 68.59 14.47 -7.33
C THR A 511 68.32 15.29 -8.59
N GLY A 512 68.21 16.62 -8.49
CA GLY A 512 67.86 17.52 -9.59
C GLY A 512 66.35 17.68 -9.83
N LEU A 513 65.51 16.87 -9.18
CA LEU A 513 64.07 16.82 -9.39
C LEU A 513 63.34 16.39 -8.12
N TRP A 514 62.24 17.06 -7.78
CA TRP A 514 61.26 16.55 -6.82
C TRP A 514 59.87 16.53 -7.45
N VAL A 515 59.09 15.50 -7.15
CA VAL A 515 57.68 15.37 -7.57
C VAL A 515 56.87 14.87 -6.38
N GLY A 516 55.78 15.55 -6.06
CA GLY A 516 54.90 15.12 -4.98
C GLY A 516 53.63 15.95 -4.85
N GLU A 517 52.77 15.54 -3.91
CA GLU A 517 51.56 16.28 -3.57
C GLU A 517 51.84 17.24 -2.41
N THR A 518 51.46 18.49 -2.59
CA THR A 518 51.57 19.55 -1.59
C THR A 518 50.39 20.52 -1.74
N SER A 519 50.42 21.63 -1.05
CA SER A 519 49.43 22.69 -1.19
C SER A 519 50.08 24.06 -1.30
N VAL A 520 49.42 24.95 -2.03
CA VAL A 520 49.81 26.35 -2.22
C VAL A 520 48.65 27.27 -1.89
N LEU A 521 48.98 28.51 -1.53
CA LEU A 521 48.03 29.58 -1.30
C LEU A 521 47.75 30.33 -2.61
N ARG A 522 46.47 30.54 -2.88
CA ARG A 522 45.98 31.52 -3.85
C ARG A 522 46.12 32.94 -3.27
N GLY A 523 46.12 33.96 -4.13
CA GLY A 523 46.21 35.38 -3.71
C GLY A 523 45.09 35.86 -2.77
N ASP A 524 43.95 35.16 -2.71
CA ASP A 524 42.86 35.39 -1.74
C ASP A 524 43.09 34.71 -0.37
N GLY A 525 44.22 34.01 -0.19
CA GLY A 525 44.56 33.26 1.01
C GLY A 525 43.97 31.85 1.07
N LYS A 526 43.26 31.39 0.03
CA LYS A 526 42.69 30.04 -0.01
C LYS A 526 43.75 29.01 -0.39
N GLU A 527 43.83 27.93 0.38
CA GLU A 527 44.70 26.80 0.11
C GLU A 527 44.14 25.91 -1.00
N ILE A 528 45.01 25.47 -1.91
CA ILE A 528 44.71 24.57 -3.03
C ILE A 528 45.69 23.41 -3.00
N ASP A 529 45.18 22.19 -3.12
CA ASP A 529 46.00 20.99 -3.24
C ASP A 529 46.56 20.88 -4.67
N VAL A 530 47.88 20.68 -4.77
CA VAL A 530 48.60 20.60 -6.04
C VAL A 530 49.50 19.38 -6.10
N SER A 531 49.63 18.83 -7.31
CA SER A 531 50.78 17.99 -7.67
C SER A 531 51.87 18.91 -8.22
N GLU A 532 52.99 19.00 -7.51
CA GLU A 532 54.10 19.88 -7.84
C GLU A 532 55.31 19.07 -8.31
N MET A 533 55.98 19.60 -9.33
CA MET A 533 57.27 19.17 -9.83
C MET A 533 58.25 20.34 -9.77
N LEU A 534 59.35 20.16 -9.04
CA LEU A 534 60.43 21.13 -8.89
C LEU A 534 61.71 20.60 -9.56
N ILE A 535 62.22 21.31 -10.56
CA ILE A 535 63.46 20.98 -11.29
C ILE A 535 64.53 22.01 -10.93
N ALA A 536 65.73 21.56 -10.54
CA ALA A 536 66.87 22.43 -10.30
C ALA A 536 67.75 22.53 -11.56
N HIS A 537 67.85 23.72 -12.16
CA HIS A 537 68.74 23.99 -13.30
C HIS A 537 70.10 24.47 -12.79
N ARG A 538 71.16 23.80 -13.23
CA ARG A 538 72.54 24.11 -12.80
C ARG A 538 73.32 24.76 -13.93
N ASP A 539 74.21 25.67 -13.56
CA ASP A 539 75.15 26.28 -14.47
C ASP A 539 76.34 25.33 -14.78
N GLU A 540 77.28 25.82 -15.58
CA GLU A 540 78.51 25.08 -15.94
C GLU A 540 79.39 24.71 -14.73
N ARG A 541 79.19 25.36 -13.57
CA ARG A 541 79.93 25.12 -12.31
C ARG A 541 79.20 24.19 -11.35
N GLN A 542 78.09 23.58 -11.78
CA GLN A 542 77.20 22.72 -10.96
C GLN A 542 76.47 23.46 -9.83
N GLU A 543 76.51 24.79 -9.80
CA GLU A 543 75.72 25.59 -8.89
C GLU A 543 74.31 25.75 -9.45
N VAL A 544 73.28 25.74 -8.59
CA VAL A 544 71.90 25.94 -9.05
C VAL A 544 71.72 27.39 -9.45
N GLU A 545 71.37 27.62 -10.72
CA GLU A 545 71.11 28.94 -11.29
C GLU A 545 69.65 29.35 -11.10
N THR A 546 68.73 28.43 -11.41
CA THR A 546 67.28 28.63 -11.30
C THR A 546 66.57 27.33 -10.95
N TYR A 547 65.34 27.43 -10.44
CA TYR A 547 64.43 26.29 -10.37
C TYR A 547 63.24 26.50 -11.31
N SER A 548 62.79 25.44 -11.98
CA SER A 548 61.49 25.42 -12.65
C SER A 548 60.48 24.67 -11.81
N ILE A 549 59.31 25.26 -11.67
CA ILE A 549 58.19 24.73 -10.90
C ILE A 549 57.05 24.47 -11.88
N VAL A 550 56.56 23.23 -11.91
CA VAL A 550 55.34 22.86 -12.61
C VAL A 550 54.33 22.38 -11.60
N MET A 551 53.16 23.03 -11.50
CA MET A 551 52.10 22.62 -10.58
C MET A 551 50.78 22.39 -11.30
N ARG A 552 50.07 21.33 -10.90
CA ARG A 552 48.72 21.02 -11.34
C ARG A 552 47.76 21.00 -10.16
N ASP A 553 46.63 21.70 -10.27
CA ASP A 553 45.53 21.63 -9.30
C ASP A 553 44.87 20.24 -9.35
N ILE A 554 44.81 19.54 -8.22
CA ILE A 554 44.21 18.21 -8.07
C ILE A 554 42.95 18.23 -7.18
N SER A 555 42.43 19.41 -6.88
CA SER A 555 41.27 19.59 -5.99
C SER A 555 40.00 18.89 -6.50
N HIS A 556 39.83 18.75 -7.82
CA HIS A 556 38.67 18.07 -8.41
C HIS A 556 38.77 16.55 -8.26
N GLU A 557 39.96 15.99 -8.50
CA GLU A 557 40.28 14.58 -8.39
C GLU A 557 40.16 14.08 -6.94
N ILE A 558 40.65 14.86 -5.96
CA ILE A 558 40.49 14.56 -4.53
C ILE A 558 39.00 14.60 -4.13
N ARG A 559 38.22 15.57 -4.62
CA ARG A 559 36.77 15.68 -4.34
C ARG A 559 35.98 14.50 -4.91
N ALA A 560 36.22 14.12 -6.17
CA ALA A 560 35.57 12.98 -6.80
C ALA A 560 35.89 11.66 -6.07
N ARG A 561 37.15 11.48 -5.65
CA ARG A 561 37.59 10.32 -4.86
C ARG A 561 36.90 10.28 -3.49
N THR A 562 36.78 11.42 -2.83
CA THR A 562 36.13 11.54 -1.51
C THR A 562 34.61 11.31 -1.59
N GLU A 563 33.95 11.78 -2.65
CA GLU A 563 32.51 11.61 -2.86
C GLU A 563 32.14 10.16 -3.16
N LEU A 564 32.96 9.44 -3.94
CA LEU A 564 32.81 8.00 -4.17
C LEU A 564 32.96 7.21 -2.86
N GLN A 565 33.99 7.50 -2.06
CA GLN A 565 34.18 6.87 -0.74
C GLN A 565 33.01 7.16 0.23
N ARG A 566 32.45 8.37 0.17
CA ARG A 566 31.27 8.75 0.97
C ARG A 566 30.03 7.97 0.54
N SER A 567 29.79 7.82 -0.77
CA SER A 567 28.67 7.05 -1.30
C SER A 567 28.75 5.57 -0.88
N GLU A 568 29.93 4.95 -1.02
CA GLU A 568 30.18 3.57 -0.60
C GLU A 568 29.95 3.37 0.92
N SER A 569 30.39 4.34 1.73
CA SER A 569 30.21 4.28 3.19
C SER A 569 28.74 4.40 3.60
N ILE A 570 27.97 5.28 2.94
CA ILE A 570 26.53 5.44 3.20
C ILE A 570 25.77 4.17 2.83
N LEU A 571 26.05 3.56 1.67
CA LEU A 571 25.40 2.31 1.26
C LEU A 571 25.68 1.16 2.24
N LYS A 572 26.91 1.06 2.76
CA LYS A 572 27.27 0.09 3.79
C LYS A 572 26.51 0.31 5.10
N VAL A 573 26.37 1.56 5.57
CA VAL A 573 25.62 1.88 6.79
C VAL A 573 24.12 1.62 6.64
N VAL A 574 23.53 1.97 5.50
CA VAL A 574 22.10 1.72 5.23
C VAL A 574 21.82 0.21 5.19
N ALA A 575 22.67 -0.58 4.53
CA ALA A 575 22.51 -2.04 4.51
C ALA A 575 22.66 -2.68 5.90
N ALA A 576 23.57 -2.16 6.74
CA ALA A 576 23.83 -2.67 8.09
C ALA A 576 22.73 -2.34 9.11
N THR A 577 22.00 -1.24 8.94
CA THR A 577 21.01 -0.75 9.92
C THR A 577 19.57 -1.21 9.66
N LEU A 578 19.28 -1.79 8.49
CA LEU A 578 17.94 -2.31 8.19
C LEU A 578 17.65 -3.59 9.01
N PRO A 579 16.50 -3.68 9.70
CA PRO A 579 16.08 -4.89 10.44
C PRO A 579 15.57 -6.02 9.51
N VAL A 580 15.99 -6.01 8.25
CA VAL A 580 15.67 -6.99 7.20
C VAL A 580 16.92 -7.81 6.94
N LEU A 581 16.78 -9.11 6.78
CA LEU A 581 17.89 -10.00 6.44
C LEU A 581 18.32 -9.72 5.00
N VAL A 582 19.53 -9.21 4.79
CA VAL A 582 20.07 -8.92 3.46
C VAL A 582 21.27 -9.82 3.20
N ALA A 583 21.22 -10.54 2.08
CA ALA A 583 22.36 -11.30 1.57
C ALA A 583 22.49 -11.14 0.07
N VAL A 584 23.71 -10.97 -0.42
CA VAL A 584 24.04 -10.94 -1.85
C VAL A 584 24.84 -12.18 -2.14
N ALA A 585 24.46 -12.94 -3.16
CA ALA A 585 25.19 -14.12 -3.61
C ALA A 585 25.53 -14.03 -5.10
N ASP A 586 26.66 -14.60 -5.50
CA ASP A 586 27.05 -14.71 -6.90
C ASP A 586 26.24 -15.79 -7.66
N ARG A 587 26.50 -15.93 -8.96
CA ARG A 587 25.89 -16.97 -9.81
C ARG A 587 26.20 -18.41 -9.35
N HIS A 588 27.23 -18.60 -8.55
CA HIS A 588 27.62 -19.89 -7.96
C HIS A 588 27.04 -20.05 -6.54
N GLN A 589 26.10 -19.19 -6.15
CA GLN A 589 25.41 -19.20 -4.87
C GLN A 589 26.35 -19.03 -3.67
N ARG A 590 27.50 -18.38 -3.87
CA ARG A 590 28.41 -18.00 -2.78
C ARG A 590 28.10 -16.59 -2.32
N TYR A 591 27.98 -16.38 -1.01
CA TYR A 591 27.67 -15.06 -0.48
C TYR A 591 28.82 -14.08 -0.73
N LEU A 592 28.50 -12.93 -1.32
CA LEU A 592 29.40 -11.79 -1.51
C LEU A 592 29.28 -10.79 -0.37
N PHE A 593 28.07 -10.66 0.19
CA PHE A 593 27.75 -9.72 1.25
C PHE A 593 26.59 -10.24 2.09
N THR A 594 26.64 -10.01 3.39
CA THR A 594 25.54 -10.21 4.34
C THR A 594 25.51 -9.02 5.28
N ASN A 595 24.32 -8.60 5.72
CA ASN A 595 24.21 -7.58 6.77
C ASN A 595 24.18 -8.20 8.16
N ASP A 596 24.33 -7.36 9.19
CA ASP A 596 24.37 -7.79 10.60
C ASP A 596 23.12 -8.59 11.01
N ALA A 597 21.95 -8.22 10.48
CA ALA A 597 20.71 -8.97 10.72
C ALA A 597 20.81 -10.41 10.20
N PHE A 598 21.36 -10.62 9.00
CA PHE A 598 21.57 -11.94 8.42
C PHE A 598 22.61 -12.75 9.21
N ASP A 599 23.74 -12.14 9.58
CA ASP A 599 24.79 -12.78 10.37
C ASP A 599 24.27 -13.26 11.74
N GLN A 600 23.46 -12.44 12.41
CA GLN A 600 22.81 -12.78 13.68
C GLN A 600 21.82 -13.93 13.53
N TRP A 601 21.00 -13.90 12.47
CA TRP A 601 20.00 -14.94 12.21
C TRP A 601 20.65 -16.32 11.94
N VAL A 602 21.76 -16.36 11.18
CA VAL A 602 22.54 -17.58 10.97
C VAL A 602 23.28 -18.03 12.25
N GLY A 603 23.43 -17.14 13.24
CA GLY A 603 24.18 -17.40 14.46
C GLY A 603 25.70 -17.34 14.27
N ARG A 604 26.18 -16.63 13.25
CA ARG A 604 27.61 -16.47 12.93
C ARG A 604 27.96 -14.99 12.75
N PRO A 605 28.37 -14.28 13.81
CA PRO A 605 28.74 -12.87 13.71
C PRO A 605 30.07 -12.66 12.95
N GLN A 606 30.17 -11.53 12.24
CA GLN A 606 31.35 -10.94 11.58
C GLN A 606 31.86 -11.64 10.32
N GLY A 607 31.20 -11.44 9.17
CA GLY A 607 31.86 -11.46 7.85
C GLY A 607 32.50 -12.78 7.39
N ARG A 608 32.31 -13.86 8.16
CA ARG A 608 32.77 -15.22 7.85
C ARG A 608 31.84 -15.96 6.89
N LEU A 609 30.75 -15.32 6.46
CA LEU A 609 29.80 -15.89 5.50
C LEU A 609 30.21 -15.60 4.05
N ALA A 610 31.01 -14.55 3.82
CA ALA A 610 31.50 -14.23 2.49
C ALA A 610 32.35 -15.39 1.93
N GLY A 611 32.02 -15.83 0.71
CA GLY A 611 32.64 -16.96 0.01
C GLY A 611 32.02 -18.33 0.32
N LEU A 612 31.26 -18.48 1.41
CA LEU A 612 30.56 -19.72 1.73
C LEU A 612 29.38 -19.93 0.78
N HIS A 613 29.12 -21.19 0.44
CA HIS A 613 28.01 -21.54 -0.44
C HIS A 613 26.69 -21.53 0.33
N ALA A 614 25.58 -21.10 -0.29
CA ALA A 614 24.27 -21.00 0.34
C ALA A 614 23.84 -22.30 1.04
N ARG A 615 24.16 -23.46 0.46
CA ARG A 615 23.94 -24.80 1.04
C ARG A 615 24.63 -25.00 2.40
N GLU A 616 25.85 -24.48 2.56
CA GLU A 616 26.65 -24.62 3.78
C GLU A 616 26.13 -23.73 4.91
N VAL A 617 25.49 -22.61 4.56
CA VAL A 617 24.99 -21.60 5.51
C VAL A 617 23.56 -21.90 5.94
N LEU A 618 22.67 -22.23 4.99
CA LEU A 618 21.26 -22.53 5.26
C LEU A 618 21.05 -23.94 5.83
N GLY A 619 21.99 -24.85 5.59
CA GLY A 619 21.84 -26.28 5.87
C GLY A 619 21.02 -27.00 4.80
N GLU A 620 21.17 -28.33 4.75
CA GLU A 620 20.67 -29.17 3.66
C GLU A 620 19.15 -29.06 3.43
N ALA A 621 18.37 -29.17 4.52
CA ALA A 621 16.91 -29.19 4.42
C ALA A 621 16.33 -27.84 3.96
N GLU A 622 16.88 -26.73 4.42
CA GLU A 622 16.41 -25.40 4.05
C GLU A 622 16.91 -24.98 2.66
N TYR A 623 18.13 -25.40 2.31
CA TYR A 623 18.66 -25.21 0.97
C TYR A 623 17.80 -25.89 -0.08
N GLU A 624 17.46 -27.18 0.08
CA GLU A 624 16.63 -27.89 -0.92
C GLU A 624 15.23 -27.30 -1.06
N ARG A 625 14.65 -26.75 0.03
CA ARG A 625 13.38 -25.99 -0.04
C ARG A 625 13.52 -24.70 -0.86
N ARG A 626 14.65 -24.01 -0.74
CA ARG A 626 14.89 -22.71 -1.42
C ARG A 626 15.51 -22.85 -2.81
N ARG A 627 16.11 -24.00 -3.13
CA ARG A 627 16.84 -24.26 -4.38
C ARG A 627 16.01 -23.91 -5.64
N PRO A 628 14.73 -24.30 -5.78
CA PRO A 628 13.94 -23.94 -6.96
C PRO A 628 13.78 -22.42 -7.15
N ASN A 629 13.61 -21.69 -6.05
CA ASN A 629 13.48 -20.22 -6.08
C ASN A 629 14.81 -19.53 -6.38
N ILE A 630 15.93 -20.07 -5.87
CA ILE A 630 17.28 -19.60 -6.18
C ILE A 630 17.58 -19.80 -7.67
N GLU A 631 17.29 -20.98 -8.22
CA GLU A 631 17.49 -21.29 -9.65
C GLU A 631 16.64 -20.40 -10.55
N LEU A 632 15.37 -20.19 -10.19
CA LEU A 632 14.48 -19.28 -10.92
C LEU A 632 14.99 -17.84 -10.86
N ALA A 633 15.53 -17.40 -9.71
CA ALA A 633 16.16 -16.10 -9.59
C ALA A 633 17.39 -15.95 -10.50
N LEU A 634 18.28 -16.95 -10.50
CA LEU A 634 19.47 -16.96 -11.35
C LEU A 634 19.16 -17.05 -12.85
N SER A 635 17.96 -17.49 -13.23
CA SER A 635 17.48 -17.40 -14.63
C SER A 635 17.10 -15.97 -15.06
N GLY A 636 17.12 -15.01 -14.13
CA GLY A 636 16.83 -13.60 -14.37
C GLY A 636 15.43 -13.16 -13.95
N GLN A 637 14.66 -14.02 -13.28
CA GLN A 637 13.32 -13.70 -12.78
C GLN A 637 13.35 -13.23 -11.32
N ARG A 638 12.58 -12.21 -10.97
CA ARG A 638 12.37 -11.87 -9.55
C ARG A 638 11.39 -12.87 -8.92
N VAL A 639 11.74 -13.43 -7.77
CA VAL A 639 10.94 -14.45 -7.07
C VAL A 639 10.60 -13.96 -5.66
N MET A 640 9.35 -14.16 -5.24
CA MET A 640 8.87 -13.80 -3.91
C MET A 640 8.09 -14.98 -3.34
N PHE A 641 8.38 -15.37 -2.10
CA PHE A 641 7.76 -16.52 -1.46
C PHE A 641 7.77 -16.37 0.07
N GLU A 642 6.79 -17.00 0.71
CA GLU A 642 6.78 -17.19 2.15
C GLU A 642 7.48 -18.51 2.51
N SER A 643 8.19 -18.53 3.62
CA SER A 643 8.84 -19.72 4.16
C SER A 643 8.61 -19.80 5.66
N CYS A 644 8.49 -21.03 6.16
CA CYS A 644 8.41 -21.29 7.59
C CYS A 644 9.62 -22.11 8.02
N ILE A 645 10.36 -21.61 9.00
CA ILE A 645 11.56 -22.23 9.55
C ILE A 645 11.19 -22.81 10.91
N ASP A 646 11.55 -24.09 11.10
CA ASP A 646 11.28 -24.88 12.30
C ASP A 646 9.81 -24.92 12.76
N GLY A 647 8.87 -24.62 11.86
CA GLY A 647 7.43 -24.65 12.12
C GLY A 647 6.88 -23.45 12.91
N HIS A 648 7.70 -22.46 13.26
CA HIS A 648 7.27 -21.38 14.17
C HIS A 648 7.84 -19.99 13.86
N GLN A 649 8.78 -19.87 12.92
CA GLN A 649 9.25 -18.59 12.38
C GLN A 649 8.81 -18.46 10.92
N TYR A 650 8.24 -17.33 10.55
CA TYR A 650 7.73 -17.06 9.21
C TYR A 650 8.52 -15.93 8.57
N PHE A 651 9.02 -16.17 7.35
CA PHE A 651 9.75 -15.18 6.58
C PHE A 651 9.11 -14.96 5.22
N GLU A 652 8.94 -13.71 4.83
CA GLU A 652 8.71 -13.33 3.44
C GLU A 652 10.07 -13.04 2.79
N THR A 653 10.45 -13.85 1.79
CA THR A 653 11.73 -13.73 1.09
C THR A 653 11.51 -13.27 -0.35
N THR A 654 12.25 -12.25 -0.77
CA THR A 654 12.38 -11.84 -2.17
C THR A 654 13.80 -12.09 -2.68
N TYR A 655 13.93 -12.78 -3.81
CA TYR A 655 15.17 -12.89 -4.58
C TYR A 655 15.12 -11.98 -5.81
N ILE A 656 16.12 -11.10 -5.92
CA ILE A 656 16.25 -10.10 -6.98
C ILE A 656 17.55 -10.37 -7.75
N PRO A 657 17.51 -10.82 -9.01
CA PRO A 657 18.72 -11.00 -9.80
C PRO A 657 19.33 -9.64 -10.18
N PHE A 658 20.66 -9.57 -10.16
CA PHE A 658 21.40 -8.41 -10.67
C PHE A 658 22.32 -8.85 -11.82
N ARG A 659 22.59 -7.91 -12.72
CA ARG A 659 23.35 -8.16 -13.96
C ARG A 659 24.72 -7.49 -13.92
N ASP A 660 25.69 -8.09 -14.59
CA ASP A 660 27.00 -7.48 -14.87
C ASP A 660 26.91 -6.45 -16.01
N ALA A 661 28.06 -5.85 -16.35
CA ALA A 661 28.17 -4.83 -17.41
C ALA A 661 27.82 -5.40 -18.80
N GLU A 662 27.96 -6.71 -18.97
CA GLU A 662 27.66 -7.48 -20.18
C GLU A 662 26.18 -7.91 -20.24
N GLY A 663 25.38 -7.58 -19.22
CA GLY A 663 23.95 -7.86 -19.15
C GLY A 663 23.60 -9.30 -18.76
N GLN A 664 24.57 -10.12 -18.35
CA GLN A 664 24.34 -11.47 -17.84
C GLN A 664 24.00 -11.44 -16.35
N VAL A 665 23.25 -12.42 -15.85
CA VAL A 665 22.92 -12.49 -14.42
C VAL A 665 24.19 -12.85 -13.64
N ALA A 666 24.68 -11.90 -12.86
CA ALA A 666 25.91 -12.02 -12.08
C ALA A 666 25.67 -12.68 -10.71
N GLY A 667 24.42 -12.62 -10.22
CA GLY A 667 24.02 -13.17 -8.94
C GLY A 667 22.62 -12.71 -8.53
N LEU A 668 22.32 -12.81 -7.23
CA LEU A 668 21.05 -12.38 -6.66
C LEU A 668 21.23 -11.65 -5.34
N VAL A 669 20.27 -10.77 -5.04
CA VAL A 669 20.06 -10.16 -3.73
C VAL A 669 18.86 -10.85 -3.08
N ALA A 670 19.08 -11.39 -1.89
CA ALA A 670 18.07 -11.95 -1.01
C ALA A 670 17.68 -10.92 0.06
N LEU A 671 16.40 -10.59 0.11
CA LEU A 671 15.80 -9.77 1.15
C LEU A 671 14.78 -10.65 1.89
N SER A 672 14.96 -10.88 3.19
CA SER A 672 13.99 -11.65 3.98
C SER A 672 13.52 -10.87 5.20
N GLN A 673 12.20 -10.76 5.34
CA GLN A 673 11.56 -10.07 6.46
C GLN A 673 10.88 -11.09 7.37
N ASP A 674 11.10 -10.98 8.67
CA ASP A 674 10.36 -11.77 9.67
C ASP A 674 8.90 -11.26 9.77
N ILE A 675 7.96 -12.13 9.46
CA ILE A 675 6.51 -11.90 9.53
C ILE A 675 5.85 -12.77 10.61
N THR A 676 6.63 -13.35 11.52
CA THR A 676 6.16 -14.27 12.56
C THR A 676 5.12 -13.63 13.47
N SER A 677 5.37 -12.40 13.94
CA SER A 677 4.44 -11.66 14.80
C SER A 677 3.10 -11.42 14.10
N HIS A 678 3.15 -11.03 12.82
CA HIS A 678 1.97 -10.79 11.99
C HIS A 678 1.14 -12.08 11.80
N LYS A 679 1.79 -13.20 11.44
CA LYS A 679 1.12 -14.50 11.28
C LYS A 679 0.53 -15.01 12.60
N ARG A 680 1.23 -14.87 13.73
CA ARG A 680 0.71 -15.26 15.06
C ARG A 680 -0.49 -14.40 15.49
N GLN A 681 -0.45 -13.09 15.27
CA GLN A 681 -1.58 -12.21 15.57
C GLN A 681 -2.79 -12.55 14.70
N HIS A 682 -2.58 -12.80 13.41
CA HIS A 682 -3.65 -13.24 12.53
C HIS A 682 -4.25 -14.58 12.98
N GLN A 683 -3.42 -15.54 13.39
CA GLN A 683 -3.90 -16.83 13.90
C GLN A 683 -4.66 -16.68 15.23
N ILE A 684 -4.15 -15.87 16.17
CA ILE A 684 -4.84 -15.58 17.44
C ILE A 684 -6.21 -14.93 17.20
N LEU A 685 -6.31 -14.03 16.22
CA LEU A 685 -7.59 -13.40 15.86
C LEU A 685 -8.57 -14.41 15.25
N LEU A 686 -8.10 -15.34 14.43
CA LEU A 686 -8.91 -16.44 13.90
C LEU A 686 -9.37 -17.38 15.01
N ASP A 687 -8.47 -17.78 15.92
CA ASP A 687 -8.75 -18.69 17.02
C ASP A 687 -9.71 -18.05 18.05
N ALA A 688 -9.52 -16.76 18.38
CA ALA A 688 -10.41 -15.99 19.26
C ALA A 688 -11.81 -15.79 18.66
N SER A 689 -11.93 -15.79 17.33
CA SER A 689 -13.24 -15.71 16.66
C SER A 689 -13.99 -17.04 16.67
N GLN A 690 -13.33 -18.18 16.87
CA GLN A 690 -13.91 -19.52 16.71
C GLN A 690 -14.05 -20.30 18.02
N THR A 691 -13.48 -19.81 19.12
CA THR A 691 -13.51 -20.48 20.43
C THR A 691 -14.36 -19.72 21.46
N ASP A 692 -14.95 -20.45 22.40
CA ASP A 692 -15.65 -19.90 23.56
C ASP A 692 -14.61 -19.45 24.60
N PRO A 693 -14.56 -18.16 24.97
CA PRO A 693 -13.48 -17.62 25.81
C PRO A 693 -13.49 -18.16 27.24
N LEU A 694 -14.61 -18.72 27.70
CA LEU A 694 -14.70 -19.31 29.04
C LEU A 694 -14.18 -20.75 29.05
N THR A 695 -14.66 -21.60 28.13
CA THR A 695 -14.44 -23.05 28.19
C THR A 695 -13.32 -23.56 27.29
N GLY A 696 -12.87 -22.75 26.31
CA GLY A 696 -11.90 -23.15 25.30
C GLY A 696 -12.43 -24.15 24.25
N ALA A 697 -13.71 -24.53 24.33
CA ALA A 697 -14.40 -25.27 23.27
C ALA A 697 -14.66 -24.37 22.04
N LEU A 698 -15.12 -24.93 20.93
CA LEU A 698 -15.59 -24.11 19.81
C LEU A 698 -16.78 -23.24 20.26
N ASN A 699 -16.82 -21.98 19.84
CA ASN A 699 -18.03 -21.17 19.94
C ASN A 699 -18.98 -21.49 18.77
N ARG A 700 -20.14 -20.85 18.73
CA ARG A 700 -21.14 -21.10 17.68
C ARG A 700 -20.61 -20.88 16.26
N ALA A 701 -19.80 -19.84 16.04
CA ALA A 701 -19.21 -19.57 14.72
C ALA A 701 -18.18 -20.64 14.33
N GLY A 702 -17.34 -21.07 15.27
CA GLY A 702 -16.38 -22.16 15.07
C GLY A 702 -17.07 -23.51 14.83
N PHE A 703 -18.17 -23.78 15.55
CA PHE A 703 -19.00 -24.97 15.37
C PHE A 703 -19.60 -25.03 13.96
N ASP A 704 -20.29 -23.97 13.52
CA ASP A 704 -20.93 -23.94 12.20
C ASP A 704 -19.92 -24.17 11.06
N LEU A 705 -18.73 -23.58 11.16
CA LEU A 705 -17.65 -23.76 10.19
C LEU A 705 -17.13 -25.21 10.18
N ARG A 706 -16.74 -25.74 11.33
CA ARG A 706 -16.08 -27.06 11.43
C ARG A 706 -17.04 -28.21 11.14
N VAL A 707 -18.31 -28.08 11.50
CA VAL A 707 -19.34 -29.08 11.16
C VAL A 707 -19.67 -29.03 9.67
N GLY A 708 -19.68 -27.85 9.05
CA GLY A 708 -19.78 -27.72 7.60
C GLY A 708 -18.64 -28.44 6.86
N GLU A 709 -17.39 -28.24 7.30
CA GLU A 709 -16.22 -28.95 6.77
C GLU A 709 -16.35 -30.48 6.95
N ALA A 710 -16.78 -30.92 8.14
CA ALA A 710 -16.95 -32.34 8.44
C ALA A 710 -18.06 -33.00 7.60
N LEU A 711 -19.19 -32.30 7.36
CA LEU A 711 -20.27 -32.78 6.51
C LEU A 711 -19.82 -32.93 5.04
N LEU A 712 -19.03 -31.97 4.53
CA LEU A 712 -18.47 -32.06 3.18
C LEU A 712 -17.54 -33.26 3.02
N ARG A 713 -16.63 -33.47 3.98
CA ARG A 713 -15.72 -34.64 3.96
C ARG A 713 -16.47 -35.96 4.10
N ALA A 714 -17.45 -36.02 5.00
CA ALA A 714 -18.31 -37.19 5.18
C ALA A 714 -19.06 -37.56 3.89
N HIS A 715 -19.48 -36.55 3.10
CA HIS A 715 -20.08 -36.77 1.79
C HIS A 715 -19.10 -37.37 0.78
N GLU A 716 -17.86 -36.87 0.72
CA GLU A 716 -16.82 -37.41 -0.17
C GLU A 716 -16.40 -38.84 0.22
N GLU A 717 -16.25 -39.11 1.51
CA GLU A 717 -15.72 -40.37 2.05
C GLU A 717 -16.81 -41.41 2.40
N HIS A 718 -18.09 -41.07 2.24
CA HIS A 718 -19.26 -41.95 2.52
C HIS A 718 -19.33 -42.45 3.97
N HIS A 719 -18.85 -41.66 4.94
CA HIS A 719 -18.88 -41.99 6.35
C HIS A 719 -20.02 -41.27 7.09
N PRO A 720 -20.77 -41.94 7.99
CA PRO A 720 -21.78 -41.28 8.81
C PRO A 720 -21.17 -40.32 9.82
N ILE A 721 -21.77 -39.14 9.95
CA ILE A 721 -21.44 -38.14 10.97
C ILE A 721 -22.57 -38.09 12.01
N ALA A 722 -22.21 -37.97 13.28
CA ALA A 722 -23.18 -37.82 14.37
C ALA A 722 -23.03 -36.47 15.07
N LEU A 723 -24.17 -35.84 15.34
CA LEU A 723 -24.27 -34.63 16.15
C LEU A 723 -25.02 -34.94 17.44
N LEU A 724 -24.41 -34.59 18.57
CA LEU A 724 -24.99 -34.71 19.90
C LEU A 724 -25.19 -33.30 20.46
N MET A 725 -26.43 -32.94 20.75
CA MET A 725 -26.74 -31.76 21.53
C MET A 725 -26.82 -32.15 23.01
N VAL A 726 -26.11 -31.43 23.87
CA VAL A 726 -25.93 -31.73 25.29
C VAL A 726 -26.38 -30.53 26.11
N ASP A 727 -27.32 -30.75 27.03
CA ASP A 727 -27.81 -29.71 27.94
C ASP A 727 -27.61 -30.16 29.38
N LEU A 728 -27.06 -29.27 30.20
CA LEU A 728 -26.79 -29.57 31.61
C LEU A 728 -28.07 -29.43 32.44
N ASP A 729 -28.56 -30.56 32.95
CA ASP A 729 -29.76 -30.58 33.78
C ASP A 729 -29.49 -29.85 35.10
N ARG A 730 -30.38 -28.91 35.43
CA ARG A 730 -30.35 -28.14 36.69
C ARG A 730 -29.11 -27.26 36.86
N PHE A 731 -28.50 -26.78 35.77
CA PHE A 731 -27.42 -25.80 35.85
C PHE A 731 -27.85 -24.45 36.46
N LYS A 732 -29.04 -23.95 36.11
CA LYS A 732 -29.55 -22.66 36.63
C LYS A 732 -29.61 -22.59 38.17
N PRO A 733 -30.16 -23.58 38.90
CA PRO A 733 -30.07 -23.64 40.36
C PRO A 733 -28.65 -23.51 40.92
N VAL A 734 -27.62 -24.06 40.25
CA VAL A 734 -26.22 -23.89 40.68
C VAL A 734 -25.79 -22.42 40.63
N ASN A 735 -26.15 -21.70 39.57
CA ASN A 735 -25.91 -20.26 39.48
C ASN A 735 -26.68 -19.48 40.55
N ASP A 736 -27.94 -19.84 40.78
CA ASP A 736 -28.82 -19.15 41.72
C ASP A 736 -28.37 -19.38 43.19
N GLU A 737 -27.87 -20.57 43.52
CA GLU A 737 -27.46 -20.96 44.89
C GLU A 737 -25.98 -20.65 45.21
N HIS A 738 -25.10 -20.68 44.21
CA HIS A 738 -23.64 -20.59 44.42
C HIS A 738 -22.96 -19.44 43.68
N GLY A 739 -23.72 -18.70 42.87
CA GLY A 739 -23.25 -17.54 42.11
C GLY A 739 -22.62 -17.90 40.77
N HIS A 740 -22.62 -16.93 39.85
CA HIS A 740 -22.14 -17.09 38.48
C HIS A 740 -20.68 -17.56 38.39
N ALA A 741 -19.80 -17.15 39.30
CA ALA A 741 -18.40 -17.60 39.29
C ALA A 741 -18.26 -19.11 39.50
N THR A 742 -19.07 -19.72 40.39
CA THR A 742 -19.08 -21.18 40.59
C THR A 742 -19.71 -21.89 39.39
N GLY A 743 -20.73 -21.29 38.75
CA GLY A 743 -21.30 -21.82 37.51
C GLY A 743 -20.33 -21.78 36.33
N ASP A 744 -19.56 -20.70 36.19
CA ASP A 744 -18.52 -20.57 35.16
C ASP A 744 -17.41 -21.61 35.37
N ALA A 745 -16.94 -21.79 36.61
CA ALA A 745 -15.98 -22.85 36.94
C ALA A 745 -16.54 -24.26 36.67
N LEU A 746 -17.84 -24.47 36.92
CA LEU A 746 -18.52 -25.73 36.58
C LEU A 746 -18.57 -25.95 35.06
N LEU A 747 -18.86 -24.93 34.26
CA LEU A 747 -18.85 -25.02 32.79
C LEU A 747 -17.46 -25.36 32.24
N VAL A 748 -16.41 -24.78 32.81
CA VAL A 748 -15.01 -25.12 32.49
C VAL A 748 -14.74 -26.59 32.81
N ALA A 749 -15.13 -27.06 33.99
CA ALA A 749 -14.95 -28.45 34.40
C ALA A 749 -15.75 -29.44 33.54
N VAL A 750 -16.97 -29.07 33.13
CA VAL A 750 -17.78 -29.83 32.18
C VAL A 750 -17.06 -29.96 30.84
N ALA A 751 -16.57 -28.85 30.27
CA ALA A 751 -15.84 -28.87 29.00
C ALA A 751 -14.59 -29.75 29.08
N GLN A 752 -13.80 -29.64 30.16
CA GLN A 752 -12.62 -30.49 30.38
C GLN A 752 -12.98 -31.96 30.53
N ARG A 753 -14.09 -32.28 31.20
CA ARG A 753 -14.56 -33.66 31.36
C ARG A 753 -15.02 -34.24 30.03
N LEU A 754 -15.74 -33.45 29.22
CA LEU A 754 -16.13 -33.83 27.85
C LEU A 754 -14.90 -34.07 26.97
N GLN A 755 -13.90 -33.18 26.98
CA GLN A 755 -12.66 -33.37 26.23
C GLN A 755 -11.93 -34.67 26.58
N LYS A 756 -11.99 -35.14 27.84
CA LYS A 756 -11.41 -36.42 28.25
C LYS A 756 -12.20 -37.64 27.77
N VAL A 757 -13.51 -37.49 27.57
CA VAL A 757 -14.38 -38.55 27.05
C VAL A 757 -14.27 -38.68 25.53
N LEU A 758 -14.01 -37.56 24.87
CA LEU A 758 -13.93 -37.43 23.41
C LEU A 758 -12.53 -37.74 22.87
N ARG A 759 -12.48 -38.15 21.60
CA ARG A 759 -11.23 -38.35 20.87
C ARG A 759 -10.70 -37.02 20.34
N PRO A 760 -9.40 -36.90 20.01
CA PRO A 760 -8.84 -35.68 19.42
C PRO A 760 -9.50 -35.25 18.09
N THR A 761 -10.11 -36.19 17.37
CA THR A 761 -10.83 -35.93 16.10
C THR A 761 -12.28 -35.51 16.31
N ASP A 762 -12.85 -35.69 17.51
CA ASP A 762 -14.21 -35.28 17.81
C ASP A 762 -14.24 -33.78 18.10
N LEU A 763 -15.31 -33.10 17.68
CA LEU A 763 -15.45 -31.66 17.90
C LEU A 763 -16.30 -31.40 19.13
N LEU A 764 -15.85 -30.49 19.99
CA LEU A 764 -16.61 -30.00 21.13
C LEU A 764 -16.88 -28.50 20.96
N ALA A 765 -18.14 -28.11 21.10
CA ALA A 765 -18.58 -26.73 21.08
C ALA A 765 -19.45 -26.39 22.28
N ARG A 766 -19.44 -25.12 22.67
CA ARG A 766 -20.41 -24.51 23.58
C ARG A 766 -21.21 -23.48 22.80
N LEU A 767 -22.50 -23.74 22.64
CA LEU A 767 -23.37 -22.90 21.79
C LEU A 767 -23.94 -21.69 22.55
N GLY A 768 -23.99 -21.78 23.88
CA GLY A 768 -24.36 -20.69 24.78
C GLY A 768 -24.89 -21.22 26.11
N GLY A 769 -24.76 -20.46 27.21
CA GLY A 769 -25.29 -20.85 28.51
C GLY A 769 -24.73 -22.20 28.98
N ASP A 770 -25.62 -23.17 29.17
CA ASP A 770 -25.42 -24.57 29.56
C ASP A 770 -25.51 -25.58 28.39
N GLU A 771 -25.58 -25.09 27.16
CA GLU A 771 -25.70 -25.92 25.96
C GLU A 771 -24.33 -26.19 25.31
N PHE A 772 -24.02 -27.47 25.15
CA PHE A 772 -22.84 -27.99 24.45
C PHE A 772 -23.27 -28.79 23.22
N ALA A 773 -22.42 -28.83 22.21
CA ALA A 773 -22.59 -29.69 21.06
C ALA A 773 -21.32 -30.52 20.83
N VAL A 774 -21.51 -31.78 20.46
CA VAL A 774 -20.43 -32.70 20.13
C VAL A 774 -20.65 -33.26 18.73
N VAL A 775 -19.62 -33.24 17.90
CA VAL A 775 -19.68 -33.83 16.55
C VAL A 775 -18.66 -34.94 16.45
N LEU A 776 -19.13 -36.08 15.94
CA LEU A 776 -18.33 -37.28 15.71
C LEU A 776 -18.20 -37.47 14.19
N PRO A 777 -17.07 -37.07 13.57
CA PRO A 777 -16.92 -37.01 12.10
C PRO A 777 -16.85 -38.37 11.41
N ASP A 778 -16.61 -39.44 12.16
CA ASP A 778 -16.41 -40.80 11.63
C ASP A 778 -17.05 -41.83 12.57
N VAL A 779 -18.35 -42.06 12.40
CA VAL A 779 -19.10 -43.04 13.19
C VAL A 779 -19.56 -44.19 12.31
N ARG A 780 -19.27 -45.43 12.74
CA ARG A 780 -19.62 -46.64 12.00
C ARG A 780 -21.13 -46.90 11.94
N ASP A 781 -21.83 -46.73 13.05
CA ASP A 781 -23.26 -47.02 13.19
C ASP A 781 -23.93 -46.24 14.35
N ASP A 782 -25.27 -46.33 14.44
CA ASP A 782 -26.05 -45.66 15.49
C ASP A 782 -25.68 -46.16 16.90
N ALA A 783 -25.26 -47.41 17.02
CA ALA A 783 -24.85 -48.02 18.28
C ALA A 783 -23.53 -47.41 18.80
N ALA A 784 -22.59 -47.09 17.91
CA ALA A 784 -21.34 -46.43 18.23
C ALA A 784 -21.57 -44.99 18.71
N ALA A 785 -22.42 -44.22 18.01
CA ALA A 785 -22.80 -42.88 18.46
C ALA A 785 -23.54 -42.91 19.81
N GLY A 786 -24.48 -43.85 19.98
CA GLY A 786 -25.21 -44.06 21.23
C GLY A 786 -24.31 -44.46 22.40
N THR A 787 -23.21 -45.17 22.13
CA THR A 787 -22.19 -45.51 23.14
C THR A 787 -21.46 -44.26 23.63
N VAL A 788 -21.10 -43.34 22.73
CA VAL A 788 -20.48 -42.05 23.10
C VAL A 788 -21.47 -41.18 23.87
N ALA A 789 -22.72 -41.08 23.42
CA ALA A 789 -23.78 -40.34 24.13
C ALA A 789 -23.97 -40.86 25.57
N ARG A 790 -23.99 -42.19 25.75
CA ARG A 790 -24.09 -42.81 27.08
C ARG A 790 -22.88 -42.52 27.96
N LYS A 791 -21.66 -42.52 27.41
CA LYS A 791 -20.43 -42.15 28.12
C LYS A 791 -20.48 -40.68 28.58
N ILE A 792 -20.96 -39.78 27.72
CA ILE A 792 -21.11 -38.36 28.05
C ILE A 792 -22.10 -38.19 29.22
N VAL A 793 -23.30 -38.79 29.13
CA VAL A 793 -24.30 -38.73 30.21
C VAL A 793 -23.74 -39.28 31.52
N GLY A 794 -23.06 -40.43 31.47
CA GLY A 794 -22.45 -41.04 32.66
C GLY A 794 -21.36 -40.16 33.30
N ALA A 795 -20.44 -39.65 32.49
CA ALA A 795 -19.34 -38.79 32.97
C ALA A 795 -19.85 -37.47 33.55
N LEU A 796 -20.86 -36.85 32.94
CA LEU A 796 -21.43 -35.61 33.44
C LEU A 796 -22.33 -35.82 34.68
N GLY A 797 -22.83 -37.04 34.92
CA GLY A 797 -23.58 -37.38 36.13
C GLY A 797 -22.71 -37.59 37.38
N GLU A 798 -21.38 -37.71 37.23
CA GLU A 798 -20.45 -37.80 38.36
C GLU A 798 -20.31 -36.46 39.09
N VAL A 799 -20.07 -36.51 40.40
CA VAL A 799 -19.89 -35.30 41.23
C VAL A 799 -18.72 -34.45 40.72
N PHE A 800 -18.93 -33.13 40.67
CA PHE A 800 -17.88 -32.14 40.40
C PHE A 800 -17.40 -31.53 41.72
N GLU A 801 -16.08 -31.49 41.91
CA GLU A 801 -15.46 -30.75 43.01
C GLU A 801 -14.97 -29.39 42.49
N ILE A 802 -15.67 -28.33 42.85
CA ILE A 802 -15.40 -26.95 42.40
C ILE A 802 -15.25 -26.08 43.66
N ASP A 803 -14.08 -25.48 43.85
CA ASP A 803 -13.77 -24.61 45.00
C ASP A 803 -14.14 -25.23 46.37
N GLY A 804 -13.90 -26.53 46.54
CA GLY A 804 -14.23 -27.28 47.77
C GLY A 804 -15.70 -27.65 47.94
N LYS A 805 -16.57 -27.34 46.96
CA LYS A 805 -17.99 -27.71 46.92
C LYS A 805 -18.19 -28.96 46.08
N ARG A 806 -19.10 -29.84 46.51
CA ARG A 806 -19.53 -31.03 45.75
C ARG A 806 -20.83 -30.75 45.02
N LEU A 807 -20.76 -30.58 43.70
CA LEU A 807 -21.90 -30.27 42.85
C LEU A 807 -22.30 -31.51 42.04
N SER A 808 -23.60 -31.78 41.97
CA SER A 808 -24.15 -32.86 41.13
C SER A 808 -25.13 -32.26 40.15
N ILE A 809 -24.82 -32.41 38.87
CA ILE A 809 -25.68 -32.02 37.73
C ILE A 809 -25.99 -33.26 36.89
N GLY A 810 -27.10 -33.22 36.16
CA GLY A 810 -27.37 -34.23 35.12
C GLY A 810 -26.99 -33.71 33.74
N ALA A 811 -27.07 -34.56 32.74
CA ALA A 811 -27.02 -34.14 31.34
C ALA A 811 -28.10 -34.85 30.54
N SER A 812 -28.84 -34.08 29.75
CA SER A 812 -29.75 -34.58 28.74
C SER A 812 -29.05 -34.47 27.38
N VAL A 813 -29.13 -35.53 26.56
CA VAL A 813 -28.45 -35.57 25.26
C VAL A 813 -29.43 -35.93 24.13
N GLY A 814 -29.46 -35.14 23.07
CA GLY A 814 -30.14 -35.46 21.82
C GLY A 814 -29.14 -35.85 20.75
N LEU A 815 -29.26 -37.06 20.20
CA LEU A 815 -28.36 -37.59 19.18
C LEU A 815 -29.06 -37.60 17.81
N ALA A 816 -28.44 -37.03 16.79
CA ALA A 816 -28.86 -37.15 15.39
C ALA A 816 -27.70 -37.62 14.52
N LEU A 817 -27.99 -38.44 13.52
CA LEU A 817 -27.01 -38.88 12.53
C LEU A 817 -27.34 -38.30 11.16
N ALA A 818 -26.30 -38.03 10.39
CA ALA A 818 -26.38 -37.74 8.97
C ALA A 818 -25.68 -38.87 8.20
N ARG A 819 -26.43 -39.48 7.28
CA ARG A 819 -26.00 -40.62 6.47
C ARG A 819 -26.00 -40.32 4.98
N HIS A 820 -26.62 -39.21 4.55
CA HIS A 820 -26.86 -38.88 3.15
C HIS A 820 -26.38 -37.46 2.87
N GLY A 821 -25.83 -37.22 1.67
CA GLY A 821 -25.19 -35.95 1.28
C GLY A 821 -26.09 -34.71 1.21
N GLU A 822 -27.37 -34.82 1.58
CA GLU A 822 -28.34 -33.72 1.57
C GLU A 822 -28.52 -33.08 2.96
N ASP A 823 -27.92 -33.65 4.01
CA ASP A 823 -28.03 -33.11 5.36
C ASP A 823 -27.21 -31.82 5.52
N THR A 824 -27.85 -30.80 6.07
CA THR A 824 -27.21 -29.52 6.42
C THR A 824 -26.96 -29.44 7.93
N VAL A 825 -26.06 -28.55 8.36
CA VAL A 825 -25.83 -28.28 9.79
C VAL A 825 -27.15 -27.96 10.50
N GLN A 826 -28.02 -27.17 9.86
CA GLN A 826 -29.31 -26.75 10.41
C GLN A 826 -30.30 -27.92 10.54
N SER A 827 -30.43 -28.77 9.52
CA SER A 827 -31.34 -29.93 9.59
C SER A 827 -30.88 -30.95 10.63
N LEU A 828 -29.57 -31.18 10.74
CA LEU A 828 -28.99 -32.09 11.71
C LEU A 828 -29.15 -31.57 13.15
N ALA A 829 -28.90 -30.28 13.38
CA ALA A 829 -29.11 -29.62 14.67
C ALA A 829 -30.58 -29.65 15.11
N GLN A 830 -31.51 -29.37 14.21
CA GLN A 830 -32.95 -29.42 14.50
C GLN A 830 -33.40 -30.82 14.94
N ARG A 831 -32.91 -31.88 14.28
CA ARG A 831 -33.21 -33.27 14.69
C ARG A 831 -32.62 -33.59 16.07
N ALA A 832 -31.39 -33.16 16.34
CA ALA A 832 -30.74 -33.35 17.64
C ALA A 832 -31.50 -32.61 18.77
N ASP A 833 -31.98 -31.38 18.52
CA ASP A 833 -32.77 -30.60 19.49
C ASP A 833 -34.10 -31.27 19.83
N VAL A 834 -34.80 -31.83 18.83
CA VAL A 834 -36.04 -32.58 19.07
C VAL A 834 -35.78 -33.81 19.95
N ALA A 835 -34.70 -34.56 19.68
CA ALA A 835 -34.30 -35.69 20.51
C ALA A 835 -33.91 -35.24 21.93
N LEU A 836 -33.17 -34.13 22.06
CA LEU A 836 -32.80 -33.55 23.35
C LEU A 836 -34.04 -33.18 24.18
N TYR A 837 -35.05 -32.57 23.53
CA TYR A 837 -36.32 -32.24 24.19
C TYR A 837 -37.06 -33.51 24.68
N GLN A 838 -37.04 -34.60 23.91
CA GLN A 838 -37.59 -35.89 24.34
C GLN A 838 -36.84 -36.45 25.54
N ALA A 839 -35.50 -36.37 25.55
CA ALA A 839 -34.68 -36.80 26.69
C ALA A 839 -35.04 -36.02 27.97
N LYS A 840 -35.25 -34.69 27.85
CA LYS A 840 -35.69 -33.85 28.97
C LYS A 840 -37.09 -34.22 29.48
N ARG A 841 -38.03 -34.55 28.59
CA ARG A 841 -39.41 -34.97 28.97
C ARG A 841 -39.46 -36.35 29.59
N ALA A 842 -38.57 -37.25 29.19
CA ALA A 842 -38.53 -38.62 29.66
C ALA A 842 -37.74 -38.82 30.96
N GLY A 843 -37.56 -37.76 31.75
CA GLY A 843 -36.98 -37.83 33.10
C GLY A 843 -35.57 -37.24 33.25
N ARG A 844 -34.96 -36.70 32.18
CA ARG A 844 -33.59 -36.14 32.18
C ARG A 844 -32.50 -37.17 32.49
N GLY A 845 -31.22 -36.77 32.49
CA GLY A 845 -30.10 -37.68 32.82
C GLY A 845 -29.94 -38.86 31.86
N ARG A 846 -30.31 -38.67 30.58
CA ARG A 846 -30.32 -39.72 29.56
C ARG A 846 -30.12 -39.14 28.17
N PHE A 847 -29.90 -40.02 27.21
CA PHE A 847 -29.88 -39.65 25.80
C PHE A 847 -31.11 -40.20 25.06
N GLU A 848 -31.52 -39.51 24.00
CA GLU A 848 -32.49 -39.97 23.02
C GLU A 848 -31.91 -39.83 21.61
N VAL A 849 -32.33 -40.72 20.71
CA VAL A 849 -31.89 -40.73 19.31
C VAL A 849 -33.02 -40.19 18.45
N ALA A 850 -32.71 -39.25 17.56
CA ALA A 850 -33.66 -38.70 16.60
C ALA A 850 -34.17 -39.81 15.67
N ALA A 851 -35.47 -39.81 15.39
CA ALA A 851 -36.06 -40.74 14.43
C ALA A 851 -35.45 -40.53 13.04
N ALA A 852 -35.07 -41.62 12.36
CA ALA A 852 -34.59 -41.56 10.98
C ALA A 852 -35.68 -41.00 10.06
N GLN A 853 -35.31 -40.08 9.16
CA GLN A 853 -36.16 -39.76 8.02
C GLN A 853 -36.13 -40.97 7.08
N GLY A 854 -37.31 -41.54 6.83
CA GLY A 854 -37.50 -42.67 5.91
C GLY A 854 -37.41 -42.26 4.45
#